data_AF-A0A928ELC9-F1
#
_entry.id   AF-A0A928ELC9-F1
#
_cell.length_a   1.000
_cell.length_b   1.000
_cell.length_c   1.000
_cell.angle_alpha   90.00
_cell.angle_beta   90.00
_cell.angle_gamma   90.00
#
_symmetry.space_group_name_H-M   'P 1'
#
loop_
_entity.id
_entity.type
_entity.pdbx_description
1 polymer ?
#
loop_
_entity_poly.entity_id
_entity_poly.type
_entity_poly.pdbx_seq_one_letter_code
_entity_poly.pdbx_strand_id
1 'polypeptide(L)'
;MLEALKEEVLRANLALRDWELVTLTWGNASGIDRESGLVVIKPSGVAYDDMKAEDMVVLDLNGNVVEGDLNPSSDAPTHLELYRNFAEIGGVVHTHSVCATAFAQAHMPIFALGTTHADHFYGDIPCTPDLTDEEIADEYELNTGKVIVREFEGRDPMAMPAVLVASHGVFTWGKNAMKAAENALVAEKTAQMAQMSLSIAPMRHIKQSLLDKHYYRKHGANAYYGQNTAKKNTEIDFDALLSDKECSCGKKHVCDMKKIVMKKGALEALPEVISYLGDYKNVVMICDENTYAAAGKRASEIYPFAQVIVLDPTDLHANEHGVAMAEKELIKDADLLVAVGSGTVHDITRYTAYSHGLKFVSVPTAASVDGFVSNVAAMTWNGAKKTIPAGMPIAMVADIDVISKAPMRLTASGVGDMIGKYTALVDWRIGNALTGEFICDEIMGLVYEALEKVKTSAPRLNSGDEEAFVSLMYGLVLSGVAMQFVGSSRPASGAEHHISHFIEMTIPMDVCSALHGEKVGVGERTVIEYYHKLAQMSDAEFAELLANKPVVDEKYITEKFGSLTPEIIKENENSCSADITNEYLLEKLPAIRAIIREHLPTLDVIDPIYDAVGACKTFSDIGLDESMREKAIICAPLVRNRFTLMRLLAI
;
A
#
# COMPACT_ATOMS: atom_id res chain seq x y z
N MET A 1 -31.10 17.65 1.29
CA MET A 1 -30.28 17.42 2.50
C MET A 1 -29.65 16.03 2.42
N LEU A 2 -28.56 15.77 3.14
CA LEU A 2 -27.89 14.45 3.18
C LEU A 2 -27.56 13.87 1.79
N GLU A 3 -27.13 14.71 0.85
CA GLU A 3 -26.92 14.33 -0.57
C GLU A 3 -26.00 13.11 -0.73
N ALA A 4 -24.93 13.02 0.06
CA ALA A 4 -24.01 11.89 0.04
C ALA A 4 -24.69 10.57 0.45
N LEU A 5 -25.59 10.61 1.45
CA LEU A 5 -26.32 9.43 1.91
C LEU A 5 -27.44 9.03 0.93
N LYS A 6 -28.14 10.01 0.34
CA LYS A 6 -29.10 9.76 -0.75
C LYS A 6 -28.47 9.06 -1.93
N GLU A 7 -27.30 9.53 -2.33
CA GLU A 7 -26.53 8.92 -3.41
C GLU A 7 -26.04 7.51 -3.04
N GLU A 8 -25.59 7.27 -1.80
CA GLU A 8 -25.21 5.93 -1.34
C GLU A 8 -26.40 4.95 -1.33
N VAL A 9 -27.56 5.39 -0.83
CA VAL A 9 -28.79 4.58 -0.78
C VAL A 9 -29.31 4.30 -2.19
N LEU A 10 -29.25 5.27 -3.10
CA LEU A 10 -29.56 5.05 -4.51
C LEU A 10 -28.67 3.96 -5.10
N ARG A 11 -27.34 4.07 -4.94
CA ARG A 11 -26.38 3.08 -5.45
C ARG A 11 -26.64 1.68 -4.90
N ALA A 12 -26.98 1.57 -3.61
CA ALA A 12 -27.33 0.29 -3.01
C ALA A 12 -28.56 -0.32 -3.69
N ASN A 13 -29.63 0.47 -3.89
CA ASN A 13 -30.83 0.02 -4.59
C ASN A 13 -30.55 -0.39 -6.05
N LEU A 14 -29.76 0.40 -6.80
CA LEU A 14 -29.37 0.06 -8.17
C LEU A 14 -28.53 -1.23 -8.20
N ALA A 15 -27.62 -1.42 -7.26
CA ALA A 15 -26.82 -2.64 -7.15
C ALA A 15 -27.69 -3.89 -6.90
N LEU A 16 -28.74 -3.80 -6.07
CA LEU A 16 -29.67 -4.92 -5.87
C LEU A 16 -30.34 -5.36 -7.19
N ARG A 17 -30.69 -4.39 -8.05
CA ARG A 17 -31.27 -4.65 -9.37
C ARG A 17 -30.22 -5.23 -10.32
N ASP A 18 -29.02 -4.67 -10.37
CA ASP A 18 -27.94 -5.13 -11.25
C ASP A 18 -27.42 -6.53 -10.86
N TRP A 19 -27.50 -6.89 -9.58
CA TRP A 19 -27.15 -8.22 -9.07
C TRP A 19 -28.31 -9.21 -9.07
N GLU A 20 -29.45 -8.85 -9.68
CA GLU A 20 -30.65 -9.68 -9.83
C GLU A 20 -31.23 -10.17 -8.48
N LEU A 21 -31.07 -9.39 -7.40
CA LEU A 21 -31.62 -9.71 -6.08
C LEU A 21 -33.07 -9.24 -5.90
N VAL A 22 -33.54 -8.38 -6.81
CA VAL A 22 -34.89 -7.79 -6.78
C VAL A 22 -35.56 -8.01 -8.13
N THR A 23 -36.85 -8.33 -8.10
CA THR A 23 -37.68 -8.45 -9.31
C THR A 23 -38.75 -7.36 -9.25
N LEU A 24 -38.93 -6.61 -10.34
CA LEU A 24 -39.82 -5.45 -10.40
C LEU A 24 -39.48 -4.43 -9.30
N THR A 25 -40.41 -4.14 -8.39
CA THR A 25 -40.24 -3.18 -7.29
C THR A 25 -39.99 -3.85 -5.94
N TRP A 26 -39.87 -5.18 -5.89
CA TRP A 26 -39.79 -5.95 -4.64
C TRP A 26 -38.40 -5.88 -4.00
N GLY A 27 -38.31 -5.15 -2.89
CA GLY A 27 -37.07 -4.91 -2.17
C GLY A 27 -36.70 -3.44 -2.11
N ASN A 28 -35.83 -3.11 -1.16
CA ASN A 28 -35.39 -1.75 -0.90
C ASN A 28 -34.09 -1.75 -0.09
N ALA A 29 -33.40 -0.61 -0.13
CA ALA A 29 -32.30 -0.29 0.75
C ALA A 29 -32.54 1.06 1.45
N SER A 30 -32.01 1.18 2.67
CA SER A 30 -31.92 2.42 3.43
C SER A 30 -30.53 2.62 4.04
N GLY A 31 -30.23 3.85 4.42
CA GLY A 31 -29.04 4.24 5.17
C GLY A 31 -29.40 5.23 6.29
N ILE A 32 -28.65 5.21 7.39
CA ILE A 32 -28.83 6.15 8.50
C ILE A 32 -27.58 7.02 8.66
N ASP A 33 -27.79 8.33 8.81
CA ASP A 33 -26.77 9.21 9.37
C ASP A 33 -26.96 9.24 10.90
N ARG A 34 -26.05 8.58 11.62
CA ARG A 34 -26.14 8.46 13.09
C ARG A 34 -25.92 9.78 13.81
N GLU A 35 -25.24 10.75 13.21
CA GLU A 35 -24.99 12.07 13.81
C GLU A 35 -26.26 12.91 13.85
N SER A 36 -27.00 13.00 12.73
CA SER A 36 -28.27 13.73 12.68
C SER A 36 -29.49 12.90 13.10
N GLY A 37 -29.38 11.57 13.17
CA GLY A 37 -30.50 10.68 13.47
C GLY A 37 -31.51 10.56 12.32
N LEU A 38 -31.11 10.91 11.10
CA LEU A 38 -31.95 10.89 9.91
C LEU A 38 -31.67 9.64 9.07
N VAL A 39 -32.72 9.09 8.48
CA VAL A 39 -32.70 7.86 7.68
C VAL A 39 -33.12 8.19 6.26
N VAL A 40 -32.37 7.72 5.28
CA VAL A 40 -32.70 7.84 3.86
C VAL A 40 -33.14 6.48 3.34
N ILE A 41 -34.28 6.42 2.66
CA ILE A 41 -34.86 5.17 2.14
C ILE A 41 -35.43 5.35 0.73
N LYS A 42 -35.42 4.26 -0.04
CA LYS A 42 -36.07 4.15 -1.35
C LYS A 42 -37.56 4.56 -1.28
N PRO A 43 -38.07 5.31 -2.27
CA PRO A 43 -39.50 5.62 -2.40
C PRO A 43 -40.31 4.39 -2.83
N SER A 44 -41.57 4.35 -2.42
CA SER A 44 -42.50 3.28 -2.82
C SER A 44 -42.95 3.43 -4.28
N GLY A 45 -43.08 2.31 -5.00
CA GLY A 45 -43.69 2.25 -6.34
C GLY A 45 -42.86 2.80 -7.50
N VAL A 46 -41.62 3.27 -7.26
CA VAL A 46 -40.72 3.75 -8.32
C VAL A 46 -39.90 2.60 -8.90
N ALA A 47 -39.87 2.50 -10.23
CA ALA A 47 -39.04 1.53 -10.94
C ALA A 47 -37.55 1.86 -10.77
N TYR A 48 -36.70 0.84 -10.68
CA TYR A 48 -35.26 1.03 -10.46
C TYR A 48 -34.58 1.81 -11.60
N ASP A 49 -35.04 1.65 -12.85
CA ASP A 49 -34.41 2.28 -14.02
C ASP A 49 -34.58 3.81 -14.08
N ASP A 50 -35.63 4.34 -13.43
CA ASP A 50 -35.96 5.77 -13.44
C ASP A 50 -35.56 6.49 -12.13
N MET A 51 -35.01 5.75 -11.17
CA MET A 51 -34.76 6.23 -9.81
C MET A 51 -33.54 7.16 -9.75
N LYS A 52 -33.69 8.30 -9.07
CA LYS A 52 -32.64 9.29 -8.84
C LYS A 52 -32.42 9.53 -7.36
N ALA A 53 -31.29 10.16 -7.02
CA ALA A 53 -30.97 10.50 -5.63
C ALA A 53 -32.00 11.46 -5.03
N GLU A 54 -32.54 12.36 -5.86
CA GLU A 54 -33.58 13.32 -5.51
C GLU A 54 -34.90 12.64 -5.11
N ASP A 55 -35.16 11.42 -5.62
CA ASP A 55 -36.38 10.65 -5.30
C ASP A 55 -36.30 9.95 -3.93
N MET A 56 -35.12 9.93 -3.29
CA MET A 56 -34.94 9.31 -1.98
C MET A 56 -35.67 10.10 -0.89
N VAL A 57 -36.36 9.39 -0.02
CA VAL A 57 -37.15 9.96 1.07
C VAL A 57 -36.33 9.96 2.35
N VAL A 58 -36.28 11.10 3.04
CA VAL A 58 -35.60 11.28 4.31
C VAL A 58 -36.62 11.25 5.44
N LEU A 59 -36.40 10.37 6.41
CA LEU A 59 -37.22 10.16 7.60
C LEU A 59 -36.43 10.51 8.86
N ASP A 60 -37.11 10.89 9.93
CA ASP A 60 -36.54 10.82 11.28
C ASP A 60 -36.69 9.39 11.84
N LEU A 61 -36.04 9.12 12.99
CA LEU A 61 -36.17 7.83 13.67
C LEU A 61 -37.58 7.52 14.20
N ASN A 62 -38.53 8.46 14.15
CA ASN A 62 -39.93 8.22 14.49
C ASN A 62 -40.79 7.88 13.26
N GLY A 63 -40.22 7.97 12.05
CA GLY A 63 -40.91 7.71 10.78
C GLY A 63 -41.58 8.94 10.17
N ASN A 64 -41.34 10.14 10.69
CA ASN A 64 -41.84 11.37 10.07
C ASN A 64 -41.00 11.72 8.85
N VAL A 65 -41.64 12.09 7.75
CA VAL A 65 -40.94 12.58 6.55
C VAL A 65 -40.35 13.95 6.83
N VAL A 66 -39.03 14.06 6.70
CA VAL A 66 -38.25 15.30 6.87
C VAL A 66 -37.98 15.95 5.50
N GLU A 67 -37.75 15.15 4.45
CA GLU A 67 -37.54 15.63 3.09
C GLU A 67 -37.95 14.57 2.05
N GLY A 68 -38.51 15.01 0.92
CA GLY A 68 -38.92 14.17 -0.21
C GLY A 68 -40.40 14.34 -0.56
N ASP A 69 -40.72 14.33 -1.86
CA ASP A 69 -42.10 14.49 -2.37
C ASP A 69 -42.82 13.15 -2.59
N LEU A 70 -42.10 12.04 -2.51
CA LEU A 70 -42.61 10.69 -2.71
C LEU A 70 -42.88 9.98 -1.37
N ASN A 71 -43.74 8.97 -1.40
CA ASN A 71 -43.99 8.14 -0.23
C ASN A 71 -42.78 7.24 0.05
N PRO A 72 -42.34 7.08 1.32
CA PRO A 72 -41.29 6.14 1.67
C PRO A 72 -41.73 4.69 1.40
N SER A 73 -40.77 3.76 1.33
CA SER A 73 -41.06 2.33 1.25
C SER A 73 -42.00 1.87 2.39
N SER A 74 -42.87 0.90 2.09
CA SER A 74 -43.73 0.27 3.10
C SER A 74 -42.92 -0.38 4.22
N ASP A 75 -41.70 -0.85 3.94
CA ASP A 75 -40.82 -1.51 4.92
C ASP A 75 -40.05 -0.52 5.81
N ALA A 76 -40.29 0.79 5.67
CA ALA A 76 -39.65 1.81 6.50
C ALA A 76 -39.80 1.53 8.01
N PRO A 77 -40.97 1.13 8.55
CA PRO A 77 -41.11 0.82 9.98
C PRO A 77 -40.17 -0.31 10.43
N THR A 78 -39.97 -1.35 9.61
CA THR A 78 -39.02 -2.43 9.89
C THR A 78 -37.60 -1.89 9.98
N HIS A 79 -37.17 -1.09 8.99
CA HIS A 79 -35.82 -0.52 8.94
C HIS A 79 -35.54 0.38 10.13
N LEU A 80 -36.49 1.25 10.49
CA LEU A 80 -36.39 2.14 11.64
C LEU A 80 -36.26 1.34 12.95
N GLU A 81 -37.02 0.26 13.11
CA GLU A 81 -36.93 -0.59 14.30
C GLU A 81 -35.54 -1.24 14.43
N LEU A 82 -34.96 -1.69 13.32
CA LEU A 82 -33.59 -2.22 13.32
C LEU A 82 -32.56 -1.12 13.65
N TYR A 83 -32.70 0.09 13.11
CA TYR A 83 -31.80 1.19 13.46
C TYR A 83 -31.86 1.59 14.93
N ARG A 84 -33.05 1.55 15.54
CA ARG A 84 -33.22 1.86 16.98
C ARG A 84 -32.55 0.82 17.88
N ASN A 85 -32.60 -0.46 17.51
CA ASN A 85 -32.15 -1.55 18.38
C ASN A 85 -30.71 -2.01 18.07
N PHE A 86 -30.24 -1.84 16.83
CA PHE A 86 -28.88 -2.21 16.44
C PHE A 86 -28.04 -0.94 16.23
N ALA A 87 -27.30 -0.51 17.25
CA ALA A 87 -26.60 0.78 17.24
C ALA A 87 -25.49 0.89 16.17
N GLU A 88 -24.86 -0.23 15.82
CA GLU A 88 -23.68 -0.26 14.93
C GLU A 88 -24.00 -0.33 13.44
N ILE A 89 -25.26 -0.59 13.07
CA ILE A 89 -25.65 -0.70 11.65
C ILE A 89 -25.82 0.70 11.04
N GLY A 90 -25.36 0.88 9.81
CA GLY A 90 -25.50 2.10 9.02
C GLY A 90 -26.37 1.92 7.77
N GLY A 91 -26.66 0.67 7.37
CA GLY A 91 -27.51 0.36 6.21
C GLY A 91 -28.34 -0.90 6.45
N VAL A 92 -29.54 -0.94 5.85
CA VAL A 92 -30.46 -2.09 5.88
C VAL A 92 -30.97 -2.35 4.46
N VAL A 93 -31.02 -3.61 4.06
CA VAL A 93 -31.56 -4.08 2.80
C VAL A 93 -32.60 -5.17 3.03
N HIS A 94 -33.72 -5.06 2.33
CA HIS A 94 -34.73 -6.10 2.21
C HIS A 94 -34.84 -6.59 0.76
N THR A 95 -34.85 -7.90 0.56
CA THR A 95 -35.09 -8.51 -0.75
C THR A 95 -35.96 -9.77 -0.66
N HIS A 96 -36.52 -10.15 -1.81
CA HIS A 96 -37.14 -11.46 -2.02
C HIS A 96 -36.29 -12.30 -2.98
N SER A 97 -34.99 -12.39 -2.72
CA SER A 97 -34.08 -13.15 -3.57
C SER A 97 -34.41 -14.65 -3.49
N VAL A 98 -34.36 -15.34 -4.64
CA VAL A 98 -35.06 -16.61 -4.86
C VAL A 98 -34.72 -17.68 -3.83
N CYS A 99 -33.44 -17.94 -3.60
CA CYS A 99 -33.01 -19.01 -2.72
C CYS A 99 -33.20 -18.65 -1.25
N ALA A 100 -32.83 -17.43 -0.82
CA ALA A 100 -33.00 -17.00 0.57
C ALA A 100 -34.48 -16.98 0.98
N THR A 101 -35.35 -16.46 0.11
CA THR A 101 -36.80 -16.50 0.33
C THR A 101 -37.34 -17.93 0.34
N ALA A 102 -36.81 -18.85 -0.46
CA ALA A 102 -37.23 -20.26 -0.39
C ALA A 102 -36.93 -20.90 0.98
N PHE A 103 -35.79 -20.57 1.60
CA PHE A 103 -35.50 -21.00 2.98
C PHE A 103 -36.45 -20.36 4.00
N ALA A 104 -36.75 -19.06 3.84
CA ALA A 104 -37.69 -18.34 4.69
C ALA A 104 -39.10 -18.95 4.62
N GLN A 105 -39.56 -19.33 3.42
CA GLN A 105 -40.83 -20.04 3.20
C GLN A 105 -40.83 -21.47 3.73
N ALA A 106 -39.67 -22.11 3.79
CA ALA A 106 -39.48 -23.41 4.41
C ALA A 106 -39.34 -23.35 5.94
N HIS A 107 -39.33 -22.14 6.53
CA HIS A 107 -39.12 -21.91 7.96
C HIS A 107 -37.80 -22.51 8.45
N MET A 108 -36.78 -22.44 7.60
CA MET A 108 -35.49 -23.05 7.85
C MET A 108 -34.39 -21.99 7.89
N PRO A 109 -33.44 -22.09 8.84
CA PRO A 109 -32.22 -21.29 8.77
C PRO A 109 -31.38 -21.74 7.57
N ILE A 110 -30.51 -20.84 7.07
CA ILE A 110 -29.46 -21.23 6.13
C ILE A 110 -28.28 -21.76 6.95
N PHE A 111 -28.08 -23.08 6.91
CA PHE A 111 -27.01 -23.73 7.66
C PHE A 111 -25.62 -23.31 7.16
N ALA A 112 -24.67 -23.14 8.08
CA ALA A 112 -23.27 -22.91 7.77
C ALA A 112 -22.61 -24.20 7.27
N LEU A 113 -22.67 -24.44 5.96
CA LEU A 113 -22.16 -25.68 5.33
C LEU A 113 -20.76 -25.55 4.72
N GLY A 114 -20.23 -24.33 4.58
CA GLY A 114 -19.00 -24.07 3.84
C GLY A 114 -18.27 -22.79 4.23
N THR A 115 -17.08 -22.62 3.68
CA THR A 115 -16.16 -21.52 4.03
C THR A 115 -16.63 -20.17 3.52
N THR A 116 -17.32 -20.11 2.37
CA THR A 116 -17.92 -18.87 1.85
C THR A 116 -18.95 -18.27 2.79
N HIS A 117 -19.72 -19.13 3.48
CA HIS A 117 -20.67 -18.73 4.51
C HIS A 117 -19.92 -18.20 5.74
N ALA A 118 -18.97 -18.98 6.26
CA ALA A 118 -18.20 -18.61 7.46
C ALA A 118 -17.39 -17.32 7.30
N ASP A 119 -17.03 -16.96 6.07
CA ASP A 119 -16.35 -15.70 5.75
C ASP A 119 -17.23 -14.45 5.97
N HIS A 120 -18.56 -14.57 6.10
CA HIS A 120 -19.50 -13.44 6.18
C HIS A 120 -20.47 -13.53 7.35
N PHE A 121 -20.84 -14.73 7.78
CA PHE A 121 -21.84 -14.97 8.82
C PHE A 121 -21.27 -15.93 9.87
N TYR A 122 -21.27 -15.52 11.14
CA TYR A 122 -20.76 -16.35 12.24
C TYR A 122 -21.85 -17.30 12.75
N GLY A 123 -22.00 -18.44 12.08
CA GLY A 123 -23.01 -19.46 12.39
C GLY A 123 -24.11 -19.54 11.34
N ASP A 124 -25.22 -20.20 11.65
CA ASP A 124 -26.37 -20.33 10.74
C ASP A 124 -27.11 -18.98 10.60
N ILE A 125 -27.54 -18.61 9.40
CA ILE A 125 -28.39 -17.42 9.20
C ILE A 125 -29.78 -17.79 9.75
N PRO A 126 -30.27 -17.11 10.81
CA PRO A 126 -31.50 -17.50 11.48
C PRO A 126 -32.73 -17.22 10.63
N CYS A 127 -33.78 -18.00 10.85
CA CYS A 127 -35.14 -17.69 10.40
C CYS A 127 -35.98 -17.32 11.61
N THR A 128 -36.69 -16.20 11.56
CA THR A 128 -37.57 -15.78 12.64
C THR A 128 -38.66 -16.82 12.89
N PRO A 129 -39.26 -16.84 14.09
CA PRO A 129 -40.57 -17.44 14.30
C PRO A 129 -41.64 -16.76 13.42
N ASP A 130 -42.78 -17.42 13.24
CA ASP A 130 -43.98 -16.78 12.69
C ASP A 130 -44.45 -15.62 13.58
N LEU A 131 -44.95 -14.58 12.94
CA LEU A 131 -45.72 -13.54 13.62
C LEU A 131 -47.07 -14.12 14.07
N THR A 132 -47.58 -13.67 15.21
CA THR A 132 -48.93 -14.06 15.65
C THR A 132 -50.02 -13.36 14.82
N ASP A 133 -51.24 -13.89 14.84
CA ASP A 133 -52.39 -13.27 14.16
C ASP A 133 -52.61 -11.82 14.62
N GLU A 134 -52.36 -11.52 15.90
CA GLU A 134 -52.43 -10.16 16.45
C GLU A 134 -51.30 -9.27 15.93
N GLU A 135 -50.06 -9.79 15.85
CA GLU A 135 -48.90 -9.08 15.30
C GLU A 135 -49.06 -8.79 13.79
N ILE A 136 -49.86 -9.61 13.07
CA ILE A 136 -50.18 -9.41 11.65
C ILE A 136 -51.31 -8.38 11.46
N ALA A 137 -52.31 -8.40 12.34
CA ALA A 137 -53.50 -7.54 12.22
C ALA A 137 -53.21 -6.06 12.53
N ASP A 138 -52.15 -5.76 13.28
CA ASP A 138 -51.77 -4.43 13.74
C ASP A 138 -50.30 -4.14 13.41
N GLU A 139 -50.00 -3.01 12.77
CA GLU A 139 -48.63 -2.55 12.44
C GLU A 139 -47.67 -3.66 11.94
N TYR A 140 -48.10 -4.43 10.94
CA TYR A 140 -47.39 -5.60 10.41
C TYR A 140 -45.89 -5.37 10.13
N GLU A 141 -45.53 -4.27 9.46
CA GLU A 141 -44.14 -3.96 9.12
C GLU A 141 -43.31 -3.62 10.36
N LEU A 142 -43.90 -2.96 11.36
CA LEU A 142 -43.20 -2.70 12.62
C LEU A 142 -43.00 -4.01 13.41
N ASN A 143 -44.02 -4.87 13.47
CA ASN A 143 -43.93 -6.15 14.18
C ASN A 143 -42.96 -7.12 13.48
N THR A 144 -42.80 -7.01 12.16
CA THR A 144 -41.71 -7.67 11.41
C THR A 144 -40.33 -7.22 11.95
N GLY A 145 -40.15 -5.92 12.21
CA GLY A 145 -38.93 -5.41 12.85
C GLY A 145 -38.73 -5.95 14.27
N LYS A 146 -39.79 -5.95 15.08
CA LYS A 146 -39.74 -6.44 16.47
C LYS A 146 -39.40 -7.93 16.56
N VAL A 147 -39.94 -8.78 15.68
CA VAL A 147 -39.61 -10.21 15.69
C VAL A 147 -38.15 -10.46 15.29
N ILE A 148 -37.60 -9.67 14.37
CA ILE A 148 -36.16 -9.73 14.04
C ILE A 148 -35.33 -9.35 15.27
N VAL A 149 -35.67 -8.26 15.96
CA VAL A 149 -34.96 -7.83 17.17
C VAL A 149 -35.02 -8.93 18.25
N ARG A 150 -36.19 -9.56 18.43
CA ARG A 150 -36.38 -10.69 19.35
C ARG A 150 -35.52 -11.91 18.99
N GLU A 151 -35.39 -12.25 17.72
CA GLU A 151 -34.53 -13.36 17.25
C GLU A 151 -33.02 -13.10 17.49
N PHE A 152 -32.64 -11.82 17.65
CA PHE A 152 -31.27 -11.38 17.89
C PHE A 152 -30.94 -11.16 19.38
N GLU A 153 -31.86 -11.46 20.30
CA GLU A 153 -31.55 -11.47 21.73
C GLU A 153 -30.44 -12.50 22.03
N GLY A 154 -29.26 -12.01 22.41
CA GLY A 154 -28.08 -12.86 22.67
C GLY A 154 -27.24 -13.21 21.43
N ARG A 155 -27.51 -12.60 20.27
CA ARG A 155 -26.68 -12.69 19.06
C ARG A 155 -26.11 -11.32 18.73
N ASP A 156 -24.86 -11.27 18.28
CA ASP A 156 -24.26 -10.03 17.78
C ASP A 156 -24.76 -9.76 16.35
N PRO A 157 -25.53 -8.67 16.11
CA PRO A 157 -26.01 -8.34 14.77
C PRO A 157 -24.86 -8.08 13.80
N MET A 158 -23.72 -7.56 14.25
CA MET A 158 -22.57 -7.32 13.36
C MET A 158 -21.85 -8.61 12.98
N ALA A 159 -21.92 -9.65 13.82
CA ALA A 159 -21.40 -10.97 13.49
C ALA A 159 -22.34 -11.84 12.67
N MET A 160 -23.64 -11.54 12.71
CA MET A 160 -24.67 -12.18 11.90
C MET A 160 -25.50 -11.12 11.15
N PRO A 161 -24.96 -10.51 10.08
CA PRO A 161 -25.61 -9.38 9.40
C PRO A 161 -26.75 -9.76 8.44
N ALA A 162 -27.49 -10.83 8.74
CA ALA A 162 -28.60 -11.33 7.93
C ALA A 162 -29.62 -12.12 8.77
N VAL A 163 -30.88 -12.08 8.34
CA VAL A 163 -32.00 -12.84 8.92
C VAL A 163 -33.05 -13.15 7.86
N LEU A 164 -33.67 -14.31 7.96
CA LEU A 164 -34.85 -14.67 7.18
C LEU A 164 -36.11 -14.41 8.00
N VAL A 165 -37.11 -13.78 7.42
CA VAL A 165 -38.42 -13.62 8.05
C VAL A 165 -39.34 -14.73 7.56
N ALA A 166 -39.87 -15.55 8.46
CA ALA A 166 -40.69 -16.71 8.13
C ALA A 166 -41.80 -16.36 7.13
N SER A 167 -41.92 -17.17 6.07
CA SER A 167 -42.89 -16.98 4.98
C SER A 167 -42.77 -15.67 4.16
N HIS A 168 -41.73 -14.85 4.40
CA HIS A 168 -41.60 -13.53 3.80
C HIS A 168 -40.36 -13.41 2.91
N GLY A 169 -39.27 -12.85 3.42
CA GLY A 169 -38.05 -12.57 2.66
C GLY A 169 -36.83 -12.44 3.56
N VAL A 170 -35.74 -11.87 3.02
CA VAL A 170 -34.48 -11.71 3.76
C VAL A 170 -34.25 -10.24 4.09
N PHE A 171 -33.78 -10.00 5.31
CA PHE A 171 -33.25 -8.71 5.75
C PHE A 171 -31.76 -8.86 6.01
N THR A 172 -30.98 -7.90 5.56
CA THR A 172 -29.54 -7.83 5.81
C THR A 172 -29.14 -6.41 6.20
N TRP A 173 -28.02 -6.27 6.89
CA TRP A 173 -27.53 -4.96 7.31
C TRP A 173 -26.02 -4.89 7.24
N GLY A 174 -25.47 -3.69 7.37
CA GLY A 174 -24.04 -3.44 7.35
C GLY A 174 -23.71 -2.06 7.90
N LYS A 175 -22.42 -1.70 7.88
CA LYS A 175 -21.95 -0.38 8.35
C LYS A 175 -22.44 0.79 7.48
N ASN A 176 -22.94 0.51 6.28
CA ASN A 176 -23.50 1.46 5.34
C ASN A 176 -24.44 0.73 4.35
N ALA A 177 -25.17 1.45 3.50
CA ALA A 177 -26.21 0.87 2.63
C ALA A 177 -25.62 -0.11 1.60
N MET A 178 -24.45 0.21 1.03
CA MET A 178 -23.75 -0.69 0.10
C MET A 178 -23.30 -2.00 0.75
N LYS A 179 -22.79 -1.94 1.98
CA LYS A 179 -22.36 -3.14 2.71
C LYS A 179 -23.55 -4.04 3.05
N ALA A 180 -24.71 -3.46 3.36
CA ALA A 180 -25.94 -4.23 3.52
C ALA A 180 -26.34 -4.93 2.20
N ALA A 181 -26.26 -4.24 1.06
CA ALA A 181 -26.52 -4.84 -0.25
C ALA A 181 -25.55 -5.99 -0.59
N GLU A 182 -24.25 -5.83 -0.28
CA GLU A 182 -23.28 -6.92 -0.42
C GLU A 182 -23.63 -8.14 0.45
N ASN A 183 -24.07 -7.91 1.69
CA ASN A 183 -24.49 -8.98 2.58
C ASN A 183 -25.75 -9.69 2.05
N ALA A 184 -26.69 -8.98 1.41
CA ALA A 184 -27.83 -9.58 0.72
C ALA A 184 -27.37 -10.50 -0.43
N LEU A 185 -26.42 -10.05 -1.25
CA LEU A 185 -25.85 -10.87 -2.33
C LEU A 185 -25.23 -12.15 -1.79
N VAL A 186 -24.42 -12.04 -0.73
CA VAL A 186 -23.78 -13.20 -0.13
C VAL A 186 -24.82 -14.14 0.48
N ALA A 187 -25.83 -13.62 1.20
CA ALA A 187 -26.90 -14.42 1.79
C ALA A 187 -27.63 -15.26 0.73
N GLU A 188 -27.95 -14.66 -0.42
CA GLU A 188 -28.57 -15.36 -1.55
C GLU A 188 -27.69 -16.47 -2.11
N LYS A 189 -26.39 -16.19 -2.33
CA LYS A 189 -25.45 -17.22 -2.82
C LYS A 189 -25.21 -18.33 -1.81
N THR A 190 -25.17 -18.02 -0.51
CA THR A 190 -25.06 -19.03 0.54
C THR A 190 -26.33 -19.89 0.61
N ALA A 191 -27.52 -19.30 0.46
CA ALA A 191 -28.77 -20.04 0.38
C ALA A 191 -28.79 -20.97 -0.83
N GLN A 192 -28.38 -20.47 -2.01
CA GLN A 192 -28.31 -21.27 -3.24
C GLN A 192 -27.38 -22.49 -3.07
N MET A 193 -26.17 -22.29 -2.55
CA MET A 193 -25.23 -23.37 -2.29
C MET A 193 -25.75 -24.34 -1.22
N ALA A 194 -26.41 -23.84 -0.17
CA ALA A 194 -26.98 -24.68 0.87
C ALA A 194 -28.09 -25.58 0.34
N GLN A 195 -29.00 -25.04 -0.48
CA GLN A 195 -30.05 -25.81 -1.14
C GLN A 195 -29.44 -26.93 -2.00
N MET A 196 -28.45 -26.60 -2.84
CA MET A 196 -27.76 -27.59 -3.67
C MET A 196 -27.05 -28.65 -2.81
N SER A 197 -26.36 -28.25 -1.74
CA SER A 197 -25.65 -29.16 -0.86
C SER A 197 -26.58 -30.16 -0.17
N LEU A 198 -27.73 -29.68 0.33
CA LEU A 198 -28.75 -30.52 0.96
C LEU A 198 -29.43 -31.49 -0.01
N SER A 199 -29.44 -31.18 -1.31
CA SER A 199 -29.90 -32.11 -2.36
C SER A 199 -28.90 -33.24 -2.66
N ILE A 200 -27.62 -33.02 -2.35
CA ILE A 200 -26.53 -33.97 -2.62
C ILE A 200 -26.33 -34.94 -1.44
N ALA A 201 -26.38 -34.43 -0.22
CA ALA A 201 -26.12 -35.21 0.99
C ALA A 201 -26.91 -34.69 2.20
N PRO A 202 -27.14 -35.53 3.23
CA PRO A 202 -27.70 -35.07 4.50
C PRO A 202 -26.90 -33.90 5.09
N MET A 203 -27.61 -33.00 5.77
CA MET A 203 -27.05 -31.80 6.37
C MET A 203 -25.85 -32.12 7.27
N ARG A 204 -24.74 -31.40 7.06
CA ARG A 204 -23.55 -31.45 7.91
C ARG A 204 -22.94 -30.07 8.04
N HIS A 205 -22.98 -29.49 9.23
CA HIS A 205 -22.30 -28.23 9.53
C HIS A 205 -20.80 -28.30 9.21
N ILE A 206 -20.26 -27.17 8.75
CA ILE A 206 -18.83 -26.94 8.73
C ILE A 206 -18.26 -27.14 10.14
N LYS A 207 -17.04 -27.71 10.23
CA LYS A 207 -16.37 -27.88 11.52
C LYS A 207 -16.19 -26.52 12.20
N GLN A 208 -16.59 -26.39 13.47
CA GLN A 208 -16.51 -25.12 14.21
C GLN A 208 -15.12 -24.47 14.12
N SER A 209 -14.04 -25.23 14.31
CA SER A 209 -12.68 -24.69 14.20
C SER A 209 -12.35 -24.09 12.82
N LEU A 210 -13.00 -24.59 11.76
CA LEU A 210 -12.85 -24.06 10.41
C LEU A 210 -13.75 -22.82 10.21
N LEU A 211 -14.95 -22.81 10.79
CA LEU A 211 -15.81 -21.63 10.86
C LEU A 211 -15.07 -20.48 11.54
N ASP A 212 -14.53 -20.71 12.74
CA ASP A 212 -13.76 -19.73 13.51
C ASP A 212 -12.58 -19.19 12.69
N LYS A 213 -11.81 -20.08 12.06
CA LYS A 213 -10.66 -19.68 11.24
C LYS A 213 -11.08 -18.77 10.08
N HIS A 214 -12.18 -19.10 9.40
CA HIS A 214 -12.66 -18.36 8.23
C HIS A 214 -13.33 -17.04 8.59
N TYR A 215 -14.01 -16.99 9.73
CA TYR A 215 -14.63 -15.77 10.22
C TYR A 215 -13.57 -14.80 10.77
N TYR A 216 -12.73 -15.24 11.72
CA TYR A 216 -11.77 -14.35 12.39
C TYR A 216 -10.62 -13.89 11.48
N ARG A 217 -10.30 -14.63 10.41
CA ARG A 217 -9.36 -14.12 9.38
C ARG A 217 -9.91 -12.91 8.62
N LYS A 218 -11.22 -12.63 8.64
CA LYS A 218 -11.84 -11.45 8.01
C LYS A 218 -12.34 -10.41 9.02
N HIS A 219 -12.86 -10.84 10.17
CA HIS A 219 -13.62 -9.98 11.08
C HIS A 219 -13.03 -9.91 12.51
N GLY A 220 -11.91 -10.59 12.77
CA GLY A 220 -11.22 -10.56 14.06
C GLY A 220 -10.25 -9.38 14.22
N ALA A 221 -9.79 -9.13 15.45
CA ALA A 221 -8.77 -8.11 15.75
C ALA A 221 -7.46 -8.31 14.95
N ASN A 222 -7.19 -9.55 14.53
CA ASN A 222 -6.03 -9.97 13.74
C ASN A 222 -6.45 -10.49 12.35
N ALA A 223 -7.51 -9.93 11.74
CA ALA A 223 -7.94 -10.31 10.39
C ALA A 223 -6.81 -10.13 9.36
N TYR A 224 -6.63 -11.12 8.47
CA TYR A 224 -5.53 -11.22 7.51
C TYR A 224 -5.98 -11.65 6.10
N TYR A 225 -7.29 -11.86 5.87
CA TYR A 225 -7.84 -12.39 4.62
C TYR A 225 -8.69 -11.36 3.88
N GLY A 226 -8.45 -11.25 2.56
CA GLY A 226 -8.87 -10.14 1.72
C GLY A 226 -7.66 -9.33 1.28
N GLN A 227 -7.74 -8.61 0.15
CA GLN A 227 -6.83 -7.49 -0.03
C GLN A 227 -7.12 -6.53 1.13
N ASN A 228 -6.10 -5.95 1.74
CA ASN A 228 -6.27 -4.86 2.69
C ASN A 228 -6.96 -3.70 1.94
N THR A 229 -8.28 -3.76 1.75
CA THR A 229 -9.12 -2.57 1.64
C THR A 229 -9.01 -1.96 3.02
N ALA A 230 -7.95 -1.16 3.14
CA ALA A 230 -7.57 -0.47 4.34
C ALA A 230 -8.83 0.03 5.03
N LYS A 231 -8.89 -0.15 6.35
CA LYS A 231 -9.60 0.82 7.18
C LYS A 231 -9.32 2.20 6.58
N LYS A 232 -10.37 2.97 6.30
CA LYS A 232 -10.28 4.42 6.04
C LYS A 232 -9.68 5.12 7.27
N ASN A 233 -8.42 4.83 7.58
CA ASN A 233 -7.54 5.77 8.25
C ASN A 233 -6.90 6.52 7.09
N THR A 234 -7.58 7.56 6.63
CA THR A 234 -7.04 8.57 5.72
C THR A 234 -5.94 9.40 6.40
N GLU A 235 -5.67 9.17 7.69
CA GLU A 235 -4.50 9.72 8.37
C GLU A 235 -3.42 8.65 8.53
N ILE A 236 -2.30 8.87 7.85
CA ILE A 236 -1.06 8.15 8.12
C ILE A 236 -0.57 8.61 9.49
N ASP A 237 -0.55 7.70 10.45
CA ASP A 237 0.00 7.96 11.77
C ASP A 237 1.54 7.93 11.72
N PHE A 238 2.14 9.09 11.45
CA PHE A 238 3.59 9.25 11.49
C PHE A 238 4.15 9.09 12.88
N ASP A 239 3.41 9.42 13.94
CA ASP A 239 3.91 9.27 15.30
C ASP A 239 4.07 7.78 15.65
N ALA A 240 3.15 6.92 15.18
CA ALA A 240 3.31 5.47 15.24
C ALA A 240 4.41 4.92 14.32
N LEU A 241 4.74 5.60 13.21
CA LEU A 241 5.88 5.23 12.37
C LEU A 241 7.22 5.53 13.06
N LEU A 242 7.31 6.67 13.74
CA LEU A 242 8.52 7.17 14.36
C LEU A 242 8.78 6.62 15.77
N SER A 243 7.84 5.91 16.37
CA SER A 243 8.02 5.33 17.70
C SER A 243 9.00 4.16 17.68
N ASP A 244 9.74 4.02 18.78
CA ASP A 244 10.52 2.81 19.06
C ASP A 244 9.60 1.59 19.12
N LYS A 245 10.02 0.48 18.50
CA LYS A 245 9.22 -0.74 18.41
C LYS A 245 9.97 -1.93 18.98
N GLU A 246 9.37 -2.59 19.95
CA GLU A 246 9.73 -3.97 20.30
C GLU A 246 9.17 -4.89 19.22
N CYS A 247 10.03 -5.65 18.56
CA CYS A 247 9.65 -6.46 17.41
C CYS A 247 9.78 -7.96 17.70
N SER A 248 8.87 -8.76 17.15
CA SER A 248 8.87 -10.22 17.18
C SER A 248 10.14 -10.84 16.57
N CYS A 249 10.91 -10.09 15.77
CA CYS A 249 12.23 -10.51 15.30
C CYS A 249 13.31 -10.54 16.40
N GLY A 250 12.98 -10.09 17.62
CA GLY A 250 13.87 -10.06 18.79
C GLY A 250 14.80 -8.86 18.85
N LYS A 251 14.64 -7.88 17.93
CA LYS A 251 15.35 -6.60 17.97
C LYS A 251 14.41 -5.47 18.38
N LYS A 252 14.97 -4.46 19.05
CA LYS A 252 14.32 -3.17 19.21
C LYS A 252 14.64 -2.29 18.00
N HIS A 253 13.62 -1.83 17.30
CA HIS A 253 13.75 -0.91 16.18
C HIS A 253 13.61 0.52 16.68
N VAL A 254 14.60 1.37 16.40
CA VAL A 254 14.68 2.75 16.89
C VAL A 254 14.67 3.69 15.69
N CYS A 255 13.93 4.79 15.81
CA CYS A 255 13.88 5.86 14.82
C CYS A 255 14.39 7.16 15.45
N ASP A 256 15.39 7.78 14.81
CA ASP A 256 15.98 9.03 15.31
C ASP A 256 15.21 10.29 14.87
N MET A 257 14.23 10.14 13.98
CA MET A 257 13.34 11.24 13.58
C MET A 257 12.41 11.59 14.71
N LYS A 258 12.19 12.88 14.89
CA LYS A 258 11.26 13.39 15.90
C LYS A 258 9.92 13.80 15.31
N LYS A 259 9.87 14.22 14.04
CA LYS A 259 8.63 14.74 13.44
C LYS A 259 8.58 14.57 11.93
N ILE A 260 7.42 14.17 11.44
CA ILE A 260 7.04 14.27 10.03
C ILE A 260 5.78 15.12 9.93
N VAL A 261 5.79 16.11 9.05
CA VAL A 261 4.62 16.86 8.63
C VAL A 261 4.46 16.62 7.13
N MET A 262 3.42 15.90 6.71
CA MET A 262 3.12 15.67 5.30
C MET A 262 1.65 15.95 5.01
N LYS A 263 1.40 17.06 4.32
CA LYS A 263 0.07 17.54 3.92
C LYS A 263 0.21 18.67 2.92
N LYS A 264 -0.91 19.13 2.36
CA LYS A 264 -0.96 20.40 1.64
C LYS A 264 -0.56 21.57 2.53
N GLY A 265 0.19 22.51 1.97
CA GLY A 265 0.72 23.67 2.68
C GLY A 265 1.63 23.32 3.85
N ALA A 266 2.19 22.10 3.90
CA ALA A 266 3.04 21.68 5.02
C ALA A 266 4.26 22.58 5.19
N LEU A 267 4.73 23.25 4.13
CA LEU A 267 5.86 24.17 4.20
C LEU A 267 5.64 25.27 5.25
N GLU A 268 4.40 25.72 5.44
CA GLU A 268 4.04 26.74 6.44
C GLU A 268 4.31 26.27 7.89
N ALA A 269 4.41 24.97 8.13
CA ALA A 269 4.76 24.42 9.44
C ALA A 269 6.28 24.45 9.72
N LEU A 270 7.12 24.83 8.75
CA LEU A 270 8.57 24.80 8.90
C LEU A 270 9.09 25.59 10.13
N PRO A 271 8.62 26.83 10.42
CA PRO A 271 9.04 27.55 11.63
C PRO A 271 8.67 26.83 12.93
N GLU A 272 7.46 26.26 12.99
CA GLU A 272 6.99 25.51 14.15
C GLU A 272 7.80 24.22 14.35
N VAL A 273 8.10 23.50 13.26
CA VAL A 273 8.91 22.29 13.29
C VAL A 273 10.33 22.60 13.76
N ILE A 274 10.97 23.65 13.26
CA ILE A 274 12.32 24.04 13.72
C ILE A 274 12.28 24.41 15.22
N SER A 275 11.29 25.21 15.64
CA SER A 275 11.12 25.58 17.05
C SER A 275 10.87 24.37 17.96
N TYR A 276 10.16 23.34 17.49
CA TYR A 276 9.92 22.10 18.21
C TYR A 276 11.22 21.30 18.43
N LEU A 277 12.16 21.35 17.47
CA LEU A 277 13.39 20.56 17.53
C LEU A 277 14.43 21.13 18.50
N GLY A 278 14.41 22.44 18.77
CA GLY A 278 15.32 23.12 19.69
C GLY A 278 15.49 24.61 19.39
N ASP A 279 16.32 25.28 20.19
CA ASP A 279 16.69 26.70 20.01
C ASP A 279 17.91 26.82 19.08
N TYR A 280 17.68 26.61 17.78
CA TYR A 280 18.69 26.80 16.73
C TYR A 280 18.72 28.26 16.28
N LYS A 281 19.91 28.86 16.20
CA LYS A 281 20.11 30.28 15.90
C LYS A 281 20.64 30.51 14.50
N ASN A 282 21.54 29.64 14.04
CA ASN A 282 22.25 29.78 12.78
C ASN A 282 21.83 28.68 11.81
N VAL A 283 20.55 28.70 11.45
CA VAL A 283 19.97 27.72 10.53
C VAL A 283 20.31 28.09 9.09
N VAL A 284 20.85 27.13 8.34
CA VAL A 284 21.28 27.30 6.94
C VAL A 284 20.39 26.45 6.02
N MET A 285 19.81 27.07 5.00
CA MET A 285 19.09 26.35 3.94
C MET A 285 20.05 26.00 2.81
N ILE A 286 19.99 24.76 2.33
CA ILE A 286 20.68 24.30 1.11
C ILE A 286 19.63 23.88 0.08
N CYS A 287 19.73 24.45 -1.13
CA CYS A 287 18.85 24.20 -2.27
C CYS A 287 19.62 24.38 -3.58
N ASP A 288 19.02 24.01 -4.71
CA ASP A 288 19.50 24.43 -6.03
C ASP A 288 18.59 25.53 -6.61
N GLU A 289 18.96 26.13 -7.74
CA GLU A 289 18.16 27.21 -8.34
C GLU A 289 16.70 26.80 -8.65
N ASN A 290 16.48 25.55 -9.09
CA ASN A 290 15.14 25.05 -9.41
C ASN A 290 14.32 24.84 -8.13
N THR A 291 14.92 24.26 -7.10
CA THR A 291 14.24 23.97 -5.84
C THR A 291 14.07 25.21 -4.97
N TYR A 292 14.94 26.22 -5.14
CA TYR A 292 14.74 27.56 -4.60
C TYR A 292 13.49 28.20 -5.20
N ALA A 293 13.32 28.12 -6.52
CA ALA A 293 12.11 28.60 -7.19
C ALA A 293 10.85 27.81 -6.76
N ALA A 294 10.96 26.49 -6.57
CA ALA A 294 9.83 25.62 -6.22
C ALA A 294 9.35 25.80 -4.77
N ALA A 295 10.28 25.92 -3.80
CA ALA A 295 9.95 26.00 -2.37
C ALA A 295 10.89 26.90 -1.55
N GLY A 296 12.17 27.01 -1.91
CA GLY A 296 13.16 27.73 -1.08
C GLY A 296 12.87 29.22 -0.92
N LYS A 297 12.30 29.87 -1.95
CA LYS A 297 11.86 31.27 -1.85
C LYS A 297 10.77 31.42 -0.78
N ARG A 298 9.73 30.58 -0.82
CA ARG A 298 8.66 30.61 0.18
C ARG A 298 9.18 30.28 1.57
N ALA A 299 10.06 29.27 1.68
CA ALA A 299 10.72 28.92 2.94
C ALA A 299 11.48 30.12 3.54
N SER A 300 12.15 30.92 2.70
CA SER A 300 12.89 32.12 3.13
C SER A 300 11.97 33.28 3.55
N GLU A 301 10.73 33.33 3.06
CA GLU A 301 9.73 34.33 3.47
C GLU A 301 9.13 34.00 4.84
N ILE A 302 8.97 32.72 5.16
CA ILE A 302 8.32 32.26 6.40
C ILE A 302 9.30 31.97 7.54
N TYR A 303 10.58 31.74 7.23
CA TYR A 303 11.61 31.45 8.22
C TYR A 303 12.89 32.27 7.96
N PRO A 304 13.43 32.97 8.98
CA PRO A 304 14.60 33.82 8.83
C PRO A 304 15.90 33.01 8.88
N PHE A 305 16.27 32.37 7.77
CA PHE A 305 17.54 31.65 7.67
C PHE A 305 18.75 32.58 7.85
N ALA A 306 19.76 32.12 8.60
CA ALA A 306 21.03 32.82 8.75
C ALA A 306 21.81 32.87 7.41
N GLN A 307 21.64 31.84 6.60
CA GLN A 307 22.19 31.76 5.25
C GLN A 307 21.30 30.89 4.35
N VAL A 308 21.22 31.26 3.07
CA VAL A 308 20.67 30.42 2.01
C VAL A 308 21.76 30.12 1.00
N ILE A 309 22.14 28.85 0.89
CA ILE A 309 23.07 28.34 -0.12
C ILE A 309 22.24 27.84 -1.30
N VAL A 310 22.42 28.49 -2.45
CA VAL A 310 21.80 28.11 -3.72
C VAL A 310 22.89 27.54 -4.62
N LEU A 311 22.83 26.23 -4.87
CA LEU A 311 23.77 25.50 -5.70
C LEU A 311 23.39 25.67 -7.18
N ASP A 312 24.40 25.80 -8.05
CA ASP A 312 24.21 25.74 -9.50
C ASP A 312 23.69 24.33 -9.86
N PRO A 313 22.52 24.19 -10.51
CA PRO A 313 21.98 22.89 -10.88
C PRO A 313 22.73 22.22 -12.04
N THR A 314 23.59 22.95 -12.76
CA THR A 314 24.35 22.43 -13.90
C THR A 314 25.36 21.39 -13.41
N ASP A 315 25.22 20.15 -13.89
CA ASP A 315 26.05 18.99 -13.50
C ASP A 315 26.12 18.78 -11.96
N LEU A 316 25.06 19.15 -11.24
CA LEU A 316 24.99 18.96 -9.80
C LEU A 316 24.66 17.50 -9.45
N HIS A 317 25.56 16.88 -8.69
CA HIS A 317 25.41 15.49 -8.26
C HIS A 317 25.75 15.27 -6.80
N ALA A 318 25.20 14.18 -6.25
CA ALA A 318 25.58 13.68 -4.94
C ALA A 318 26.97 13.04 -5.00
N ASN A 319 28.00 13.87 -5.09
CA ASN A 319 29.40 13.48 -5.15
C ASN A 319 30.28 14.47 -4.38
N GLU A 320 31.59 14.24 -4.37
CA GLU A 320 32.59 15.09 -3.72
C GLU A 320 32.56 16.55 -4.22
N HIS A 321 32.19 16.80 -5.48
CA HIS A 321 32.10 18.14 -6.04
C HIS A 321 30.89 18.89 -5.48
N GLY A 322 29.70 18.29 -5.49
CA GLY A 322 28.48 18.89 -4.95
C GLY A 322 28.60 19.19 -3.44
N VAL A 323 29.25 18.29 -2.69
CA VAL A 323 29.58 18.54 -1.27
C VAL A 323 30.54 19.72 -1.13
N ALA A 324 31.63 19.77 -1.91
CA ALA A 324 32.58 20.86 -1.84
C ALA A 324 31.94 22.23 -2.17
N MET A 325 30.97 22.27 -3.08
CA MET A 325 30.20 23.50 -3.37
C MET A 325 29.41 23.98 -2.14
N ALA A 326 28.73 23.06 -1.44
CA ALA A 326 27.99 23.39 -0.23
C ALA A 326 28.91 23.79 0.93
N GLU A 327 29.97 23.01 1.20
CA GLU A 327 30.92 23.25 2.29
C GLU A 327 31.69 24.56 2.13
N LYS A 328 31.98 24.97 0.88
CA LYS A 328 32.68 26.22 0.59
C LYS A 328 31.91 27.46 1.06
N GLU A 329 30.58 27.43 0.93
CA GLU A 329 29.72 28.56 1.27
C GLU A 329 29.24 28.49 2.72
N LEU A 330 29.28 27.32 3.37
CA LEU A 330 28.75 27.11 4.71
C LEU A 330 29.40 28.01 5.78
N ILE A 331 28.57 28.81 6.48
CA ILE A 331 29.03 29.60 7.63
C ILE A 331 29.55 28.72 8.77
N LYS A 332 30.59 29.19 9.47
CA LYS A 332 31.30 28.41 10.50
C LYS A 332 30.48 28.08 11.73
N ASP A 333 29.52 28.93 12.07
CA ASP A 333 28.69 28.86 13.27
C ASP A 333 27.30 28.30 13.00
N ALA A 334 27.07 27.66 11.84
CA ALA A 334 25.85 26.93 11.54
C ALA A 334 25.56 25.88 12.63
N ASP A 335 24.30 25.79 13.06
CA ASP A 335 23.85 24.83 14.08
C ASP A 335 22.75 23.86 13.60
N LEU A 336 22.13 24.14 12.45
CA LEU A 336 21.16 23.27 11.78
C LEU A 336 21.19 23.50 10.27
N LEU A 337 21.10 22.42 9.48
CA LEU A 337 20.89 22.52 8.03
C LEU A 337 19.42 22.22 7.66
N VAL A 338 18.91 22.82 6.59
CA VAL A 338 17.60 22.51 6.00
C VAL A 338 17.80 22.20 4.52
N ALA A 339 17.52 20.97 4.12
CA ALA A 339 17.59 20.55 2.72
C ALA A 339 16.26 20.86 2.04
N VAL A 340 16.23 21.82 1.10
CA VAL A 340 15.05 22.10 0.26
C VAL A 340 15.33 21.64 -1.16
N GLY A 341 14.89 20.44 -1.52
CA GLY A 341 15.17 19.90 -2.84
C GLY A 341 14.73 18.45 -3.08
N SER A 342 15.33 17.79 -4.05
CA SER A 342 15.12 16.36 -4.34
C SER A 342 16.32 15.53 -3.86
N GLY A 343 16.46 14.28 -4.32
CA GLY A 343 17.48 13.34 -3.84
C GLY A 343 18.91 13.89 -3.81
N THR A 344 19.36 14.57 -4.88
CA THR A 344 20.73 15.12 -4.96
C THR A 344 21.02 16.14 -3.86
N VAL A 345 20.14 17.14 -3.70
CA VAL A 345 20.28 18.18 -2.67
C VAL A 345 20.22 17.56 -1.27
N HIS A 346 19.38 16.54 -1.07
CA HIS A 346 19.27 15.84 0.20
C HIS A 346 20.55 15.07 0.55
N ASP A 347 21.15 14.35 -0.39
CA ASP A 347 22.39 13.61 -0.15
C ASP A 347 23.59 14.55 0.09
N ILE A 348 23.69 15.65 -0.67
CA ILE A 348 24.71 16.70 -0.44
C ILE A 348 24.55 17.30 0.97
N THR A 349 23.32 17.70 1.33
CA THR A 349 23.04 18.30 2.64
C THR A 349 23.25 17.31 3.78
N ARG A 350 22.84 16.05 3.60
CA ARG A 350 23.02 14.98 4.57
C ARG A 350 24.51 14.74 4.85
N TYR A 351 25.30 14.61 3.79
CA TYR A 351 26.74 14.39 3.93
C TYR A 351 27.40 15.60 4.61
N THR A 352 27.07 16.82 4.17
CA THR A 352 27.58 18.07 4.75
C THR A 352 27.22 18.20 6.24
N ALA A 353 25.98 17.87 6.61
CA ALA A 353 25.57 17.84 8.02
C ALA A 353 26.42 16.83 8.81
N TYR A 354 26.59 15.63 8.26
CA TYR A 354 27.34 14.56 8.90
C TYR A 354 28.83 14.89 9.09
N SER A 355 29.51 15.41 8.05
CA SER A 355 30.94 15.77 8.10
C SER A 355 31.23 16.88 9.12
N HIS A 356 30.23 17.74 9.39
CA HIS A 356 30.33 18.83 10.36
C HIS A 356 29.70 18.52 11.74
N GLY A 357 29.17 17.32 11.96
CA GLY A 357 28.51 16.95 13.22
C GLY A 357 27.19 17.70 13.49
N LEU A 358 26.58 18.25 12.44
CA LEU A 358 25.31 18.98 12.48
C LEU A 358 24.12 18.04 12.29
N LYS A 359 22.94 18.52 12.65
CA LYS A 359 21.65 17.89 12.30
C LYS A 359 21.06 18.59 11.09
N PHE A 360 20.07 17.96 10.45
CA PHE A 360 19.34 18.61 9.37
C PHE A 360 17.86 18.27 9.33
N VAL A 361 17.08 19.15 8.70
CA VAL A 361 15.65 18.98 8.40
C VAL A 361 15.47 18.71 6.90
N SER A 362 14.60 17.77 6.55
CA SER A 362 14.29 17.36 5.19
C SER A 362 13.05 18.11 4.68
N VAL A 363 13.15 18.78 3.53
CA VAL A 363 12.03 19.47 2.86
C VAL A 363 12.01 19.00 1.41
N PRO A 364 11.42 17.82 1.14
CA PRO A 364 11.34 17.28 -0.21
C PRO A 364 10.47 18.15 -1.11
N THR A 365 10.94 18.37 -2.33
CA THR A 365 10.24 19.14 -3.37
C THR A 365 9.70 18.28 -4.50
N ALA A 366 9.99 16.97 -4.50
CA ALA A 366 9.51 15.99 -5.46
C ALA A 366 9.50 14.59 -4.83
N ALA A 367 8.66 13.69 -5.34
CA ALA A 367 8.59 12.29 -4.92
C ALA A 367 9.48 11.41 -5.81
N SER A 368 10.81 11.54 -5.69
CA SER A 368 11.75 10.98 -6.68
C SER A 368 12.55 9.76 -6.27
N VAL A 369 12.82 9.60 -4.97
CA VAL A 369 13.67 8.55 -4.37
C VAL A 369 13.28 8.33 -2.90
N ASP A 370 13.64 7.20 -2.29
CA ASP A 370 13.42 6.93 -0.87
C ASP A 370 14.46 7.56 0.08
N GLY A 371 15.47 8.21 -0.50
CA GLY A 371 16.56 8.87 0.21
C GLY A 371 16.16 10.10 1.04
N PHE A 372 14.88 10.45 1.23
CA PHE A 372 14.50 11.66 1.98
C PHE A 372 14.67 11.53 3.50
N VAL A 373 14.57 10.31 4.03
CA VAL A 373 14.67 9.99 5.46
C VAL A 373 15.64 8.85 5.73
N SER A 374 16.58 8.61 4.82
CA SER A 374 17.60 7.58 4.99
C SER A 374 18.70 8.02 5.97
N ASN A 375 19.33 7.06 6.65
CA ASN A 375 20.50 7.25 7.51
C ASN A 375 21.83 7.09 6.76
N VAL A 376 21.79 6.92 5.44
CA VAL A 376 22.96 6.82 4.57
C VAL A 376 22.85 7.79 3.40
N ALA A 377 23.98 8.29 2.92
CA ALA A 377 24.03 9.08 1.69
C ALA A 377 24.43 8.19 0.51
N ALA A 378 23.65 8.22 -0.58
CA ALA A 378 23.89 7.40 -1.77
C ALA A 378 24.74 8.17 -2.79
N MET A 379 26.06 8.22 -2.56
CA MET A 379 26.96 9.13 -3.26
C MET A 379 27.85 8.43 -4.28
N THR A 380 28.18 9.13 -5.35
CA THR A 380 29.32 8.73 -6.20
C THR A 380 30.57 9.34 -5.60
N TRP A 381 31.57 8.52 -5.26
CA TRP A 381 32.80 8.99 -4.62
C TRP A 381 34.02 8.34 -5.26
N ASN A 382 34.91 9.15 -5.83
CA ASN A 382 36.01 8.68 -6.67
C ASN A 382 35.50 7.78 -7.83
N GLY A 383 34.38 8.16 -8.46
CA GLY A 383 33.77 7.43 -9.58
C GLY A 383 33.01 6.14 -9.22
N ALA A 384 33.04 5.71 -7.96
CA ALA A 384 32.29 4.53 -7.51
C ALA A 384 31.03 4.94 -6.72
N LYS A 385 29.90 4.28 -6.99
CA LYS A 385 28.67 4.47 -6.21
C LYS A 385 28.84 3.81 -4.84
N LYS A 386 28.74 4.60 -3.78
CA LYS A 386 28.94 4.19 -2.39
C LYS A 386 27.75 4.61 -1.53
N THR A 387 27.45 3.75 -0.57
CA THR A 387 26.55 4.10 0.54
C THR A 387 27.41 4.56 1.70
N ILE A 388 27.44 5.87 1.92
CA ILE A 388 28.25 6.47 2.98
C ILE A 388 27.39 6.57 4.25
N PRO A 389 27.85 6.04 5.40
CA PRO A 389 27.18 6.29 6.68
C PRO A 389 27.02 7.78 6.92
N ALA A 390 25.81 8.21 7.26
CA ALA A 390 25.51 9.60 7.51
C ALA A 390 24.46 9.75 8.62
N GLY A 391 23.89 10.94 8.77
CA GLY A 391 22.77 11.18 9.68
C GLY A 391 21.43 11.07 8.95
N MET A 392 20.41 10.59 9.67
CA MET A 392 19.02 10.79 9.25
C MET A 392 18.59 12.24 9.51
N PRO A 393 17.67 12.84 8.72
CA PRO A 393 17.07 14.11 9.15
C PRO A 393 16.36 13.94 10.50
N ILE A 394 16.38 14.98 11.32
CA ILE A 394 15.67 14.98 12.62
C ILE A 394 14.18 15.31 12.49
N ALA A 395 13.78 15.92 11.37
CA ALA A 395 12.38 16.09 10.97
C ALA A 395 12.23 16.20 9.45
N MET A 396 11.00 16.03 8.97
CA MET A 396 10.64 16.26 7.57
C MET A 396 9.37 17.11 7.44
N VAL A 397 9.39 18.03 6.48
CA VAL A 397 8.26 18.85 6.07
C VAL A 397 8.01 18.61 4.57
N ALA A 398 7.07 17.73 4.25
CA ALA A 398 6.73 17.33 2.89
C ALA A 398 5.44 18.01 2.44
N ASP A 399 5.58 19.07 1.64
CA ASP A 399 4.44 19.84 1.13
C ASP A 399 3.89 19.24 -0.16
N ILE A 400 2.66 18.71 -0.10
CA ILE A 400 2.02 18.07 -1.25
C ILE A 400 1.72 19.09 -2.37
N ASP A 401 1.52 20.37 -2.07
CA ASP A 401 1.30 21.40 -3.10
C ASP A 401 2.57 21.73 -3.89
N VAL A 402 3.74 21.45 -3.31
CA VAL A 402 5.04 21.56 -3.99
C VAL A 402 5.33 20.27 -4.75
N ILE A 403 5.24 19.12 -4.05
CA ILE A 403 5.62 17.81 -4.58
C ILE A 403 4.76 17.43 -5.80
N SER A 404 3.46 17.69 -5.77
CA SER A 404 2.54 17.39 -6.88
C SER A 404 2.78 18.22 -8.14
N LYS A 405 3.51 19.34 -8.03
CA LYS A 405 3.87 20.21 -9.16
C LYS A 405 5.25 19.91 -9.73
N ALA A 406 6.02 19.03 -9.09
CA ALA A 406 7.29 18.58 -9.63
C ALA A 406 7.10 17.91 -11.00
N PRO A 407 8.09 17.99 -11.92
CA PRO A 407 8.01 17.30 -13.19
C PRO A 407 7.66 15.81 -13.02
N MET A 408 6.68 15.33 -13.79
CA MET A 408 6.18 13.94 -13.65
C MET A 408 7.27 12.88 -13.82
N ARG A 409 8.35 13.18 -14.54
CA ARG A 409 9.54 12.32 -14.63
C ARG A 409 10.15 12.00 -13.26
N LEU A 410 10.18 12.96 -12.33
CA LEU A 410 10.65 12.73 -10.97
C LEU A 410 9.69 11.81 -10.21
N THR A 411 8.38 12.02 -10.34
CA THR A 411 7.35 11.13 -9.76
C THR A 411 7.47 9.71 -10.30
N ALA A 412 7.66 9.55 -11.61
CA ALA A 412 7.86 8.26 -12.27
C ALA A 412 9.14 7.57 -11.77
N SER A 413 10.22 8.32 -11.56
CA SER A 413 11.43 7.82 -10.87
C SER A 413 11.09 7.33 -9.47
N GLY A 414 10.34 8.07 -8.66
CA GLY A 414 9.96 7.63 -7.32
C GLY A 414 9.10 6.37 -7.33
N VAL A 415 8.21 6.22 -8.32
CA VAL A 415 7.45 4.98 -8.51
C VAL A 415 8.39 3.82 -8.86
N GLY A 416 9.30 3.99 -9.82
CA GLY A 416 10.28 2.96 -10.17
C GLY A 416 11.15 2.55 -8.98
N ASP A 417 11.60 3.52 -8.20
CA ASP A 417 12.36 3.27 -6.98
C ASP A 417 11.52 2.51 -5.94
N MET A 418 10.27 2.91 -5.70
CA MET A 418 9.40 2.28 -4.71
C MET A 418 8.98 0.85 -5.12
N ILE A 419 8.58 0.64 -6.37
CA ILE A 419 8.09 -0.66 -6.83
C ILE A 419 9.24 -1.69 -6.83
N GLY A 420 10.49 -1.26 -7.07
CA GLY A 420 11.70 -2.07 -6.96
C GLY A 420 11.91 -2.81 -5.63
N LYS A 421 11.15 -2.43 -4.59
CA LYS A 421 11.19 -3.10 -3.29
C LYS A 421 10.64 -4.54 -3.38
N TYR A 422 9.78 -4.87 -4.35
CA TYR A 422 9.33 -6.26 -4.55
C TYR A 422 10.52 -7.22 -4.74
N THR A 423 11.45 -6.89 -5.64
CA THR A 423 12.63 -7.72 -5.88
C THR A 423 13.62 -7.65 -4.73
N ALA A 424 13.78 -6.48 -4.07
CA ALA A 424 14.63 -6.34 -2.89
C ALA A 424 14.20 -7.27 -1.74
N LEU A 425 12.90 -7.31 -1.44
CA LEU A 425 12.34 -8.14 -0.38
C LEU A 425 12.42 -9.64 -0.73
N VAL A 426 12.22 -10.00 -2.00
CA VAL A 426 12.42 -11.37 -2.49
C VAL A 426 13.88 -11.80 -2.35
N ASP A 427 14.83 -10.97 -2.75
CA ASP A 427 16.26 -11.23 -2.56
C ASP A 427 16.63 -11.35 -1.08
N TRP A 428 15.99 -10.57 -0.21
CA TRP A 428 16.23 -10.67 1.23
C TRP A 428 15.73 -12.00 1.80
N ARG A 429 14.54 -12.46 1.40
CA ARG A 429 14.01 -13.79 1.75
C ARG A 429 14.91 -14.92 1.23
N ILE A 430 15.35 -14.84 -0.01
CA ILE A 430 16.25 -15.84 -0.61
C ILE A 430 17.60 -15.81 0.12
N GLY A 431 18.16 -14.63 0.40
CA GLY A 431 19.37 -14.46 1.19
C GLY A 431 19.26 -15.16 2.54
N ASN A 432 18.20 -14.89 3.31
CA ASN A 432 17.94 -15.58 4.57
C ASN A 432 17.86 -17.11 4.42
N ALA A 433 17.13 -17.60 3.41
CA ALA A 433 16.95 -19.04 3.18
C ALA A 433 18.26 -19.78 2.84
N LEU A 434 19.23 -19.09 2.24
CA LEU A 434 20.49 -19.67 1.78
C LEU A 434 21.67 -19.42 2.74
N THR A 435 21.74 -18.26 3.39
CA THR A 435 22.88 -17.88 4.22
C THR A 435 22.54 -17.76 5.71
N GLY A 436 21.25 -17.81 6.06
CA GLY A 436 20.79 -17.49 7.41
C GLY A 436 20.90 -16.00 7.75
N GLU A 437 21.11 -15.12 6.75
CA GLU A 437 21.13 -13.68 6.96
C GLU A 437 19.88 -13.21 7.70
N PHE A 438 20.05 -12.28 8.64
CA PHE A 438 18.94 -11.73 9.43
C PHE A 438 17.81 -11.21 8.54
N ILE A 439 16.57 -11.52 8.93
CA ILE A 439 15.35 -11.02 8.29
C ILE A 439 14.34 -10.57 9.36
N CYS A 440 13.48 -9.61 9.02
CA CYS A 440 12.43 -9.14 9.91
C CYS A 440 11.08 -9.10 9.18
N ASP A 441 10.21 -10.07 9.46
CA ASP A 441 8.90 -10.19 8.80
C ASP A 441 7.97 -9.00 9.09
N GLU A 442 8.05 -8.37 10.27
CA GLU A 442 7.25 -7.17 10.57
C GLU A 442 7.68 -5.97 9.72
N ILE A 443 8.99 -5.72 9.58
CA ILE A 443 9.47 -4.63 8.73
C ILE A 443 9.16 -4.92 7.26
N MET A 444 9.31 -6.16 6.80
CA MET A 444 8.88 -6.52 5.45
C MET A 444 7.38 -6.30 5.25
N GLY A 445 6.55 -6.66 6.24
CA GLY A 445 5.12 -6.41 6.23
C GLY A 445 4.78 -4.94 6.02
N LEU A 446 5.44 -4.04 6.75
CA LEU A 446 5.30 -2.60 6.57
C LEU A 446 5.64 -2.15 5.14
N VAL A 447 6.76 -2.63 4.58
CA VAL A 447 7.15 -2.27 3.21
C VAL A 447 6.16 -2.83 2.18
N TYR A 448 5.65 -4.05 2.35
CA TYR A 448 4.59 -4.60 1.48
C TYR A 448 3.27 -3.82 1.57
N GLU A 449 2.89 -3.33 2.75
CA GLU A 449 1.73 -2.47 2.91
C GLU A 449 1.89 -1.14 2.16
N ALA A 450 3.09 -0.52 2.23
CA ALA A 450 3.39 0.65 1.41
C ALA A 450 3.36 0.35 -0.09
N LEU A 451 3.96 -0.77 -0.53
CA LEU A 451 3.93 -1.21 -1.92
C LEU A 451 2.50 -1.32 -2.45
N GLU A 452 1.59 -1.92 -1.68
CA GLU A 452 0.19 -2.06 -2.11
C GLU A 452 -0.54 -0.71 -2.16
N LYS A 453 -0.26 0.21 -1.21
CA LYS A 453 -0.79 1.59 -1.27
C LYS A 453 -0.30 2.34 -2.51
N VAL A 454 0.98 2.24 -2.85
CA VAL A 454 1.53 2.88 -4.05
C VAL A 454 0.95 2.24 -5.30
N LYS A 455 0.94 0.91 -5.41
CA LYS A 455 0.36 0.18 -6.53
C LYS A 455 -1.10 0.57 -6.82
N THR A 456 -1.92 0.66 -5.78
CA THR A 456 -3.36 0.98 -5.94
C THR A 456 -3.62 2.46 -6.25
N SER A 457 -2.72 3.37 -5.83
CA SER A 457 -2.88 4.81 -6.03
C SER A 457 -2.14 5.38 -7.24
N ALA A 458 -1.06 4.73 -7.69
CA ALA A 458 -0.22 5.20 -8.78
C ALA A 458 -0.97 5.60 -10.06
N PRO A 459 -2.05 4.90 -10.49
CA PRO A 459 -2.81 5.32 -11.65
C PRO A 459 -3.43 6.72 -11.59
N ARG A 460 -3.58 7.29 -10.38
CA ARG A 460 -4.12 8.63 -10.15
C ARG A 460 -3.05 9.73 -10.08
N LEU A 461 -1.76 9.38 -10.06
CA LEU A 461 -0.67 10.36 -9.97
C LEU A 461 -0.65 11.32 -11.17
N ASN A 462 -0.86 10.80 -12.38
CA ASN A 462 -0.91 11.62 -13.61
C ASN A 462 -2.03 12.67 -13.60
N SER A 463 -3.10 12.46 -12.83
CA SER A 463 -4.18 13.44 -12.66
C SER A 463 -3.92 14.49 -11.58
N GLY A 464 -2.75 14.45 -10.92
CA GLY A 464 -2.45 15.37 -9.81
C GLY A 464 -3.13 14.97 -8.49
N ASP A 465 -3.57 13.72 -8.34
CA ASP A 465 -4.31 13.26 -7.17
C ASP A 465 -3.45 13.31 -5.90
N GLU A 466 -3.91 14.09 -4.93
CA GLU A 466 -3.17 14.37 -3.70
C GLU A 466 -2.94 13.14 -2.84
N GLU A 467 -3.95 12.28 -2.70
CA GLU A 467 -3.84 11.06 -1.91
C GLU A 467 -2.84 10.09 -2.54
N ALA A 468 -2.77 10.05 -3.87
CA ALA A 468 -1.78 9.28 -4.59
C ALA A 468 -0.35 9.81 -4.34
N PHE A 469 -0.16 11.13 -4.36
CA PHE A 469 1.13 11.73 -4.00
C PHE A 469 1.51 11.48 -2.54
N VAL A 470 0.55 11.57 -1.61
CA VAL A 470 0.75 11.22 -0.20
C VAL A 470 1.13 9.75 -0.06
N SER A 471 0.48 8.85 -0.80
CA SER A 471 0.74 7.41 -0.76
C SER A 471 2.13 7.08 -1.29
N LEU A 472 2.55 7.69 -2.41
CA LEU A 472 3.90 7.52 -2.95
C LEU A 472 4.96 8.05 -1.97
N MET A 473 4.79 9.29 -1.48
CA MET A 473 5.73 9.86 -0.52
C MET A 473 5.79 9.06 0.78
N TYR A 474 4.66 8.55 1.26
CA TYR A 474 4.62 7.65 2.41
C TYR A 474 5.43 6.38 2.16
N GLY A 475 5.28 5.75 0.99
CA GLY A 475 6.05 4.56 0.65
C GLY A 475 7.55 4.82 0.63
N LEU A 476 7.97 5.92 -0.01
CA LEU A 476 9.37 6.35 -0.06
C LEU A 476 9.94 6.65 1.35
N VAL A 477 9.17 7.34 2.19
CA VAL A 477 9.55 7.63 3.58
C VAL A 477 9.63 6.35 4.41
N LEU A 478 8.65 5.47 4.28
CA LEU A 478 8.62 4.19 4.99
C LEU A 478 9.81 3.30 4.58
N SER A 479 10.17 3.28 3.30
CA SER A 479 11.36 2.58 2.80
C SER A 479 12.63 3.08 3.50
N GLY A 480 12.81 4.41 3.59
CA GLY A 480 13.93 5.01 4.32
C GLY A 480 13.97 4.65 5.82
N VAL A 481 12.82 4.71 6.50
CA VAL A 481 12.70 4.31 7.92
C VAL A 481 12.97 2.81 8.10
N ALA A 482 12.48 1.97 7.19
CA ALA A 482 12.71 0.52 7.23
C ALA A 482 14.20 0.18 7.15
N MET A 483 14.97 0.89 6.32
CA MET A 483 16.43 0.74 6.26
C MET A 483 17.09 1.05 7.61
N GLN A 484 16.63 2.09 8.32
CA GLN A 484 17.14 2.41 9.66
C GLN A 484 16.80 1.32 10.67
N PHE A 485 15.55 0.87 10.71
CA PHE A 485 15.10 -0.20 11.62
C PHE A 485 15.92 -1.47 11.48
N VAL A 486 16.30 -1.82 10.25
CA VAL A 486 17.12 -3.00 9.96
C VAL A 486 18.62 -2.74 10.12
N GLY A 487 19.06 -1.47 10.02
CA GLY A 487 20.47 -1.08 10.01
C GLY A 487 21.18 -1.41 8.70
N SER A 488 20.42 -1.55 7.60
CA SER A 488 20.89 -1.99 6.30
C SER A 488 19.89 -1.59 5.23
N SER A 489 20.36 -1.36 4.00
CA SER A 489 19.47 -1.09 2.86
C SER A 489 18.68 -2.31 2.36
N ARG A 490 18.77 -3.47 3.02
CA ARG A 490 18.09 -4.72 2.63
C ARG A 490 16.58 -4.59 2.34
N PRO A 491 15.79 -3.84 3.13
CA PRO A 491 14.36 -3.66 2.85
C PRO A 491 14.05 -2.90 1.56
N ALA A 492 15.04 -2.17 1.03
CA ALA A 492 14.84 -1.21 -0.06
C ALA A 492 15.70 -1.50 -1.30
N SER A 493 16.70 -2.37 -1.19
CA SER A 493 17.75 -2.55 -2.21
C SER A 493 18.23 -4.01 -2.30
N GLY A 494 17.95 -4.61 -3.46
CA GLY A 494 18.44 -5.91 -3.94
C GLY A 494 19.01 -5.81 -5.36
N ALA A 495 18.76 -6.82 -6.17
CA ALA A 495 19.31 -6.96 -7.52
C ALA A 495 18.95 -5.79 -8.46
N GLU A 496 17.75 -5.24 -8.35
CA GLU A 496 17.30 -4.10 -9.14
C GLU A 496 18.17 -2.84 -8.92
N HIS A 497 18.54 -2.59 -7.66
CA HIS A 497 19.46 -1.50 -7.31
C HIS A 497 20.90 -1.82 -7.73
N HIS A 498 21.30 -3.09 -7.69
CA HIS A 498 22.62 -3.48 -8.20
C HIS A 498 22.75 -3.16 -9.70
N ILE A 499 21.70 -3.39 -10.49
CA ILE A 499 21.66 -3.01 -11.92
C ILE A 499 21.77 -1.49 -12.05
N SER A 500 21.00 -0.73 -11.27
CA SER A 500 21.08 0.74 -11.26
C SER A 500 22.49 1.25 -10.94
N HIS A 501 23.12 0.74 -9.88
CA HIS A 501 24.48 1.12 -9.49
C HIS A 501 25.53 0.72 -10.54
N PHE A 502 25.39 -0.44 -11.18
CA PHE A 502 26.27 -0.84 -12.27
C PHE A 502 26.23 0.15 -13.43
N ILE A 503 25.03 0.58 -13.84
CA ILE A 503 24.86 1.60 -14.89
C ILE A 503 25.49 2.93 -14.43
N GLU A 504 25.19 3.38 -13.21
CA GLU A 504 25.74 4.62 -12.65
C GLU A 504 27.27 4.65 -12.56
N MET A 505 27.90 3.49 -12.33
CA MET A 505 29.36 3.37 -12.20
C MET A 505 30.09 3.22 -13.53
N THR A 506 29.47 2.56 -14.50
CA THR A 506 30.17 2.15 -15.75
C THR A 506 29.79 3.00 -16.95
N ILE A 507 28.66 3.68 -16.90
CA ILE A 507 28.16 4.48 -18.02
C ILE A 507 28.27 5.97 -17.69
N PRO A 508 29.01 6.75 -18.51
CA PRO A 508 29.06 8.20 -18.38
C PRO A 508 27.66 8.83 -18.44
N MET A 509 27.46 9.90 -17.69
CA MET A 509 26.15 10.54 -17.58
C MET A 509 25.68 11.18 -18.88
N ASP A 510 26.60 11.72 -19.69
CA ASP A 510 26.30 12.24 -21.03
C ASP A 510 25.80 11.15 -21.99
N VAL A 511 26.03 9.88 -21.66
CA VAL A 511 25.47 8.71 -22.35
C VAL A 511 24.14 8.28 -21.72
N CYS A 512 24.02 8.25 -20.39
CA CYS A 512 22.78 7.88 -19.69
C CYS A 512 22.38 8.93 -18.63
N SER A 513 21.50 9.83 -19.02
CA SER A 513 20.92 10.88 -18.16
C SER A 513 19.68 10.40 -17.38
N ALA A 514 19.47 9.09 -17.27
CA ALA A 514 18.34 8.54 -16.53
C ALA A 514 18.52 8.74 -15.01
N LEU A 515 17.41 9.02 -14.34
CA LEU A 515 17.33 9.17 -12.89
C LEU A 515 17.53 7.82 -12.21
N HIS A 516 17.90 7.86 -10.92
CA HIS A 516 18.13 6.66 -10.13
C HIS A 516 16.93 5.69 -10.18
N GLY A 517 15.72 6.19 -9.92
CA GLY A 517 14.51 5.38 -9.92
C GLY A 517 14.07 4.89 -11.30
N GLU A 518 14.41 5.61 -12.37
CA GLU A 518 14.23 5.11 -13.74
C GLU A 518 15.11 3.88 -14.00
N LYS A 519 16.39 3.93 -13.57
CA LYS A 519 17.31 2.79 -13.67
C LYS A 519 16.92 1.63 -12.77
N VAL A 520 16.44 1.92 -11.56
CA VAL A 520 15.88 0.91 -10.63
C VAL A 520 14.68 0.22 -11.26
N GLY A 521 13.75 0.95 -11.87
CA GLY A 521 12.57 0.34 -12.49
C GLY A 521 12.89 -0.56 -13.69
N VAL A 522 13.84 -0.15 -14.54
CA VAL A 522 14.37 -1.02 -15.62
C VAL A 522 15.06 -2.27 -15.04
N GLY A 523 15.81 -2.08 -13.94
CA GLY A 523 16.43 -3.17 -13.19
C GLY A 523 15.40 -4.14 -12.61
N GLU A 524 14.36 -3.64 -11.96
CA GLU A 524 13.29 -4.43 -11.37
C GLU A 524 12.59 -5.29 -12.42
N ARG A 525 12.16 -4.67 -13.53
CA ARG A 525 11.51 -5.38 -14.63
C ARG A 525 12.40 -6.50 -15.18
N THR A 526 13.71 -6.23 -15.31
CA THR A 526 14.71 -7.21 -15.73
C THR A 526 14.83 -8.38 -14.74
N VAL A 527 14.86 -8.09 -13.44
CA VAL A 527 14.94 -9.08 -12.37
C VAL A 527 13.67 -9.92 -12.31
N ILE A 528 12.48 -9.32 -12.44
CA ILE A 528 11.19 -10.04 -12.43
C ILE A 528 11.13 -11.07 -13.55
N GLU A 529 11.40 -10.66 -14.80
CA GLU A 529 11.42 -11.57 -15.95
C GLU A 529 12.39 -12.73 -15.71
N TYR A 530 13.58 -12.42 -15.19
CA TYR A 530 14.62 -13.42 -15.00
C TYR A 530 14.31 -14.38 -13.85
N TYR A 531 13.80 -13.88 -12.72
CA TYR A 531 13.50 -14.72 -11.54
C TYR A 531 12.33 -15.65 -11.83
N HIS A 532 11.29 -15.18 -12.51
CA HIS A 532 10.21 -16.07 -12.97
C HIS A 532 10.70 -17.12 -13.96
N LYS A 533 11.59 -16.74 -14.90
CA LYS A 533 12.22 -17.71 -15.81
C LYS A 533 13.01 -18.78 -15.05
N LEU A 534 13.84 -18.39 -14.08
CA LEU A 534 14.58 -19.32 -13.22
C LEU A 534 13.64 -20.25 -12.44
N ALA A 535 12.55 -19.70 -11.90
CA ALA A 535 11.60 -20.48 -11.11
C ALA A 535 10.85 -21.53 -11.94
N GLN A 536 10.73 -21.30 -13.26
CA GLN A 536 10.06 -22.19 -14.21
C GLN A 536 10.97 -23.25 -14.84
N MET A 537 12.30 -23.07 -14.79
CA MET A 537 13.26 -24.07 -15.28
C MET A 537 13.08 -25.41 -14.54
N SER A 538 13.31 -26.52 -15.22
CA SER A 538 13.50 -27.83 -14.61
C SER A 538 14.80 -27.87 -13.80
N ASP A 539 14.93 -28.82 -12.88
CA ASP A 539 16.14 -28.98 -12.06
C ASP A 539 17.38 -29.27 -12.94
N ALA A 540 17.20 -29.95 -14.07
CA ALA A 540 18.27 -30.23 -15.03
C ALA A 540 18.73 -28.96 -15.76
N GLU A 541 17.79 -28.13 -16.25
CA GLU A 541 18.10 -26.84 -16.89
C GLU A 541 18.79 -25.89 -15.89
N PHE A 542 18.33 -25.87 -14.64
CA PHE A 542 18.94 -25.05 -13.59
C PHE A 542 20.36 -25.53 -13.25
N ALA A 543 20.59 -26.84 -13.15
CA ALA A 543 21.92 -27.41 -12.95
C ALA A 543 22.87 -27.09 -14.11
N GLU A 544 22.39 -27.16 -15.36
CA GLU A 544 23.16 -26.79 -16.55
C GLU A 544 23.53 -25.30 -16.56
N LEU A 545 22.61 -24.42 -16.15
CA LEU A 545 22.89 -22.99 -15.98
C LEU A 545 24.02 -22.76 -14.97
N LEU A 546 23.98 -23.42 -13.81
CA LEU A 546 25.00 -23.29 -12.78
C LEU A 546 26.37 -23.85 -13.21
N ALA A 547 26.38 -24.89 -14.06
CA ALA A 547 27.60 -25.47 -14.59
C ALA A 547 28.27 -24.59 -15.67
N ASN A 548 27.47 -23.80 -16.40
CA ASN A 548 27.92 -22.97 -17.52
C ASN A 548 27.97 -21.47 -17.19
N LYS A 549 27.93 -21.10 -15.90
CA LYS A 549 28.02 -19.69 -15.50
C LYS A 549 29.37 -19.07 -15.93
N PRO A 550 29.39 -17.79 -16.33
CA PRO A 550 30.63 -17.08 -16.67
C PRO A 550 31.64 -17.10 -15.53
N VAL A 551 32.91 -17.36 -15.86
CA VAL A 551 34.02 -17.18 -14.92
C VAL A 551 34.32 -15.69 -14.82
N VAL A 552 34.14 -15.12 -13.63
CA VAL A 552 34.43 -13.71 -13.35
C VAL A 552 35.81 -13.61 -12.70
N ASP A 553 36.85 -13.55 -13.53
CA ASP A 553 38.22 -13.33 -13.08
C ASP A 553 38.61 -11.83 -13.10
N GLU A 554 39.79 -11.50 -12.57
CA GLU A 554 40.31 -10.13 -12.56
C GLU A 554 40.38 -9.51 -13.96
N LYS A 555 40.65 -10.32 -14.99
CA LYS A 555 40.66 -9.87 -16.38
C LYS A 555 39.27 -9.46 -16.85
N TYR A 556 38.25 -10.26 -16.54
CA TYR A 556 36.85 -9.94 -16.84
C TYR A 556 36.42 -8.65 -16.12
N ILE A 557 36.74 -8.52 -14.83
CA ILE A 557 36.45 -7.30 -14.07
C ILE A 557 37.14 -6.10 -14.71
N THR A 558 38.42 -6.23 -15.10
CA THR A 558 39.17 -5.16 -15.77
C THR A 558 38.53 -4.73 -17.08
N GLU A 559 38.07 -5.69 -17.89
CA GLU A 559 37.40 -5.40 -19.15
C GLU A 559 36.07 -4.65 -18.96
N LYS A 560 35.31 -4.98 -17.91
CA LYS A 560 33.96 -4.43 -17.69
C LYS A 560 33.93 -3.16 -16.85
N PHE A 561 34.87 -2.99 -15.93
CA PHE A 561 34.88 -1.89 -14.96
C PHE A 561 36.05 -0.91 -15.12
N GLY A 562 37.05 -1.25 -15.95
CA GLY A 562 38.14 -0.33 -16.30
C GLY A 562 38.88 0.22 -15.08
N SER A 563 38.81 1.53 -14.88
CA SER A 563 39.47 2.19 -13.74
C SER A 563 38.90 1.81 -12.37
N LEU A 564 37.69 1.24 -12.30
CA LEU A 564 37.04 0.82 -11.06
C LEU A 564 37.43 -0.61 -10.62
N THR A 565 38.31 -1.28 -11.36
CA THR A 565 38.72 -2.66 -11.07
C THR A 565 39.19 -2.87 -9.64
N PRO A 566 40.08 -2.04 -9.06
CA PRO A 566 40.57 -2.25 -7.69
C PRO A 566 39.43 -2.22 -6.66
N GLU A 567 38.48 -1.30 -6.84
CA GLU A 567 37.31 -1.12 -5.98
C GLU A 567 36.36 -2.31 -6.07
N ILE A 568 36.11 -2.83 -7.28
CA ILE A 568 35.25 -4.01 -7.49
C ILE A 568 35.90 -5.26 -6.92
N ILE A 569 37.21 -5.47 -7.12
CA ILE A 569 37.93 -6.59 -6.50
C ILE A 569 37.80 -6.51 -4.98
N LYS A 570 38.10 -5.33 -4.40
CA LYS A 570 38.03 -5.10 -2.95
C LYS A 570 36.64 -5.37 -2.38
N GLU A 571 35.58 -4.93 -3.06
CA GLU A 571 34.20 -5.19 -2.65
C GLU A 571 33.93 -6.71 -2.54
N ASN A 572 34.50 -7.50 -3.46
CA ASN A 572 34.23 -8.94 -3.58
C ASN A 572 35.26 -9.86 -2.89
N GLU A 573 36.31 -9.33 -2.25
CA GLU A 573 37.36 -10.11 -1.58
C GLU A 573 36.82 -11.16 -0.59
N ASN A 574 35.73 -10.83 0.13
CA ASN A 574 35.05 -11.73 1.06
C ASN A 574 33.62 -12.01 0.57
N SER A 575 33.49 -12.68 -0.56
CA SER A 575 32.19 -12.94 -1.21
C SER A 575 31.17 -13.53 -0.25
N CYS A 576 29.98 -12.90 -0.16
CA CYS A 576 28.88 -13.35 0.70
C CYS A 576 28.28 -14.71 0.28
N SER A 577 28.75 -15.28 -0.83
CA SER A 577 28.33 -16.55 -1.40
C SER A 577 29.49 -17.55 -1.52
N ALA A 578 30.62 -17.29 -0.87
CA ALA A 578 31.80 -18.17 -0.91
C ALA A 578 31.49 -19.61 -0.47
N ASP A 579 30.58 -19.77 0.50
CA ASP A 579 30.20 -21.09 1.05
C ASP A 579 29.01 -21.74 0.34
N ILE A 580 28.47 -21.12 -0.71
CA ILE A 580 27.29 -21.61 -1.43
C ILE A 580 27.75 -22.43 -2.64
N THR A 581 27.59 -23.75 -2.55
CA THR A 581 27.89 -24.66 -3.67
C THR A 581 26.70 -24.82 -4.63
N ASN A 582 26.98 -25.30 -5.84
CA ASN A 582 25.94 -25.62 -6.82
C ASN A 582 24.98 -26.71 -6.29
N GLU A 583 25.50 -27.72 -5.58
CA GLU A 583 24.70 -28.77 -4.96
C GLU A 583 23.75 -28.21 -3.89
N TYR A 584 24.25 -27.30 -3.06
CA TYR A 584 23.44 -26.64 -2.03
C TYR A 584 22.32 -25.79 -2.63
N LEU A 585 22.59 -25.09 -3.75
CA LEU A 585 21.57 -24.33 -4.46
C LEU A 585 20.48 -25.22 -5.05
N LEU A 586 20.85 -26.36 -5.62
CA LEU A 586 19.89 -27.35 -6.12
C LEU A 586 19.03 -27.93 -4.99
N GLU A 587 19.62 -28.20 -3.82
CA GLU A 587 18.88 -28.62 -2.62
C GLU A 587 17.85 -27.57 -2.19
N LYS A 588 18.22 -26.29 -2.24
CA LYS A 588 17.36 -25.16 -1.82
C LYS A 588 16.41 -24.64 -2.90
N LEU A 589 16.53 -25.13 -4.13
CA LEU A 589 15.74 -24.68 -5.27
C LEU A 589 14.21 -24.72 -5.04
N PRO A 590 13.62 -25.74 -4.37
CA PRO A 590 12.19 -25.71 -4.05
C PRO A 590 11.77 -24.52 -3.17
N ALA A 591 12.60 -24.13 -2.21
CA ALA A 591 12.33 -22.98 -1.35
C ALA A 591 12.46 -21.66 -2.10
N ILE A 592 13.49 -21.53 -2.95
CA ILE A 592 13.65 -20.35 -3.83
C ILE A 592 12.43 -20.19 -4.74
N ARG A 593 11.97 -21.27 -5.39
CA ARG A 593 10.78 -21.27 -6.25
C ARG A 593 9.51 -20.88 -5.50
N ALA A 594 9.34 -21.35 -4.26
CA ALA A 594 8.22 -20.97 -3.41
C ALA A 594 8.24 -19.47 -3.10
N ILE A 595 9.39 -18.93 -2.68
CA ILE A 595 9.55 -17.50 -2.38
C ILE A 595 9.19 -16.63 -3.60
N ILE A 596 9.72 -16.97 -4.78
CA ILE A 596 9.42 -16.22 -6.02
C ILE A 596 7.92 -16.27 -6.33
N ARG A 597 7.30 -17.46 -6.27
CA ARG A 597 5.88 -17.63 -6.59
C ARG A 597 4.95 -16.91 -5.63
N GLU A 598 5.30 -16.88 -4.34
CA GLU A 598 4.45 -16.32 -3.29
C GLU A 598 4.60 -14.80 -3.16
N HIS A 599 5.77 -14.25 -3.47
CA HIS A 599 6.11 -12.87 -3.12
C HIS A 599 6.51 -11.97 -4.30
N LEU A 600 6.91 -12.54 -5.45
CA LEU A 600 7.31 -11.73 -6.60
C LEU A 600 6.13 -11.55 -7.57
N PRO A 601 5.64 -10.31 -7.78
CA PRO A 601 4.61 -10.06 -8.79
C PRO A 601 5.13 -10.37 -10.19
N THR A 602 4.20 -10.59 -11.12
CA THR A 602 4.47 -10.76 -12.54
C THR A 602 4.37 -9.41 -13.27
N LEU A 603 4.91 -9.33 -14.48
CA LEU A 603 4.92 -8.07 -15.23
C LEU A 603 3.53 -7.56 -15.63
N ASP A 604 2.52 -8.42 -15.75
CA ASP A 604 1.13 -7.99 -15.95
C ASP A 604 0.57 -7.19 -14.77
N VAL A 605 1.21 -7.27 -13.59
CA VAL A 605 0.89 -6.44 -12.42
C VAL A 605 1.73 -5.15 -12.41
N ILE A 606 3.01 -5.22 -12.79
CA ILE A 606 3.96 -4.09 -12.69
C ILE A 606 3.86 -3.12 -13.88
N ASP A 607 3.81 -3.64 -15.11
CA ASP A 607 3.80 -2.80 -16.32
C ASP A 607 2.64 -1.78 -16.32
N PRO A 608 1.39 -2.12 -15.90
CA PRO A 608 0.32 -1.13 -15.80
C PRO A 608 0.59 0.02 -14.83
N ILE A 609 1.33 -0.22 -13.74
CA ILE A 609 1.72 0.82 -12.77
C ILE A 609 2.69 1.80 -13.45
N TYR A 610 3.69 1.25 -14.15
CA TYR A 610 4.69 2.03 -14.87
C TYR A 610 4.06 2.82 -16.02
N ASP A 611 3.18 2.20 -16.80
CA ASP A 611 2.46 2.84 -17.89
C ASP A 611 1.62 4.02 -17.38
N ALA A 612 1.00 3.87 -16.22
CA ALA A 612 0.14 4.90 -15.65
C ALA A 612 0.88 6.16 -15.16
N VAL A 613 2.21 6.11 -15.04
CA VAL A 613 3.05 7.28 -14.69
C VAL A 613 4.10 7.61 -15.75
N GLY A 614 4.15 6.85 -16.85
CA GLY A 614 5.18 7.01 -17.88
C GLY A 614 6.59 6.66 -17.42
N ALA A 615 6.74 5.65 -16.55
CA ALA A 615 8.05 5.18 -16.08
C ALA A 615 8.82 4.43 -17.19
N CYS A 616 10.15 4.49 -17.13
CA CYS A 616 11.03 3.73 -18.01
C CYS A 616 10.93 2.22 -17.72
N LYS A 617 10.85 1.39 -18.76
CA LYS A 617 10.67 -0.07 -18.63
C LYS A 617 11.83 -0.87 -19.22
N THR A 618 12.56 -0.29 -20.17
CA THR A 618 13.61 -0.97 -20.93
C THR A 618 14.94 -0.21 -20.87
N PHE A 619 16.04 -0.85 -21.27
CA PHE A 619 17.33 -0.17 -21.37
C PHE A 619 17.28 0.93 -22.44
N SER A 620 16.51 0.70 -23.51
CA SER A 620 16.26 1.68 -24.57
C SER A 620 15.58 2.95 -24.04
N ASP A 621 14.63 2.81 -23.11
CA ASP A 621 13.93 3.96 -22.50
C ASP A 621 14.89 4.88 -21.73
N ILE A 622 15.97 4.32 -21.17
CA ILE A 622 17.03 5.07 -20.46
C ILE A 622 18.23 5.42 -21.34
N GLY A 623 18.09 5.28 -22.67
CA GLY A 623 19.10 5.68 -23.65
C GLY A 623 20.23 4.67 -23.86
N LEU A 624 20.05 3.42 -23.44
CA LEU A 624 21.04 2.35 -23.56
C LEU A 624 20.61 1.30 -24.57
N ASP A 625 21.59 0.67 -25.24
CA ASP A 625 21.31 -0.47 -26.11
C ASP A 625 20.85 -1.69 -25.30
N GLU A 626 19.85 -2.43 -25.80
CA GLU A 626 19.31 -3.61 -25.10
C GLU A 626 20.35 -4.71 -24.84
N SER A 627 21.44 -4.78 -25.60
CA SER A 627 22.58 -5.67 -25.30
C SER A 627 23.23 -5.39 -23.95
N MET A 628 22.99 -4.21 -23.35
CA MET A 628 23.40 -3.89 -21.98
C MET A 628 22.74 -4.82 -20.95
N ARG A 629 21.54 -5.33 -21.24
CA ARG A 629 20.79 -6.18 -20.32
C ARG A 629 21.59 -7.41 -19.89
N GLU A 630 22.19 -8.13 -20.82
CA GLU A 630 23.00 -9.32 -20.52
C GLU A 630 24.24 -8.97 -19.69
N LYS A 631 24.88 -7.84 -20.00
CA LYS A 631 26.04 -7.35 -19.24
C LYS A 631 25.65 -6.99 -17.82
N ALA A 632 24.54 -6.26 -17.65
CA ALA A 632 24.03 -5.87 -16.34
C ALA A 632 23.69 -7.10 -15.50
N ILE A 633 23.10 -8.14 -16.09
CA ILE A 633 22.76 -9.37 -15.36
C ILE A 633 23.99 -10.04 -14.72
N ILE A 634 25.12 -10.05 -15.43
CA ILE A 634 26.36 -10.69 -14.97
C ILE A 634 27.18 -9.76 -14.08
N CYS A 635 27.25 -8.47 -14.41
CA CYS A 635 28.18 -7.54 -13.75
C CYS A 635 27.57 -6.85 -12.54
N ALA A 636 26.25 -6.62 -12.52
CA ALA A 636 25.59 -5.93 -11.42
C ALA A 636 25.80 -6.60 -10.05
N PRO A 637 25.78 -7.94 -9.90
CA PRO A 637 26.05 -8.58 -8.62
C PRO A 637 27.44 -8.30 -8.03
N LEU A 638 28.39 -7.82 -8.84
CA LEU A 638 29.76 -7.50 -8.42
C LEU A 638 29.88 -6.11 -7.82
N VAL A 639 28.93 -5.19 -8.07
CA VAL A 639 29.03 -3.81 -7.57
C VAL A 639 28.73 -3.70 -6.09
N ARG A 640 28.21 -4.78 -5.48
CA ARG A 640 27.90 -4.82 -4.06
C ARG A 640 27.96 -6.24 -3.53
N ASN A 641 28.72 -6.43 -2.45
CA ASN A 641 28.91 -7.72 -1.84
C ASN A 641 27.73 -8.10 -0.93
N ARG A 642 26.59 -8.38 -1.57
CA ARG A 642 25.33 -8.75 -0.95
C ARG A 642 24.69 -9.87 -1.74
N PHE A 643 24.10 -10.84 -1.03
CA PHE A 643 23.48 -11.97 -1.70
C PHE A 643 22.19 -11.52 -2.40
N THR A 644 22.12 -11.74 -3.71
CA THR A 644 20.91 -11.66 -4.53
C THR A 644 20.89 -12.93 -5.38
N LEU A 645 19.73 -13.38 -5.84
CA LEU A 645 19.67 -14.57 -6.70
C LEU A 645 20.45 -14.37 -8.02
N MET A 646 20.56 -13.13 -8.50
CA MET A 646 21.42 -12.82 -9.65
C MET A 646 22.89 -13.16 -9.44
N ARG A 647 23.39 -13.16 -8.20
CA ARG A 647 24.78 -13.47 -7.92
C ARG A 647 25.15 -14.92 -8.24
N LEU A 648 24.16 -15.81 -8.38
CA LEU A 648 24.38 -17.18 -8.85
C LEU A 648 24.94 -17.26 -10.28
N LEU A 649 24.81 -16.17 -11.03
CA LEU A 649 25.21 -16.08 -12.44
C LEU A 649 26.63 -15.52 -12.62
N ALA A 650 27.32 -15.14 -11.54
CA ALA A 650 28.50 -14.28 -11.62
C ALA A 650 29.66 -14.70 -10.69
N ILE A 651 29.80 -15.99 -10.35
CA ILE A 651 30.88 -16.49 -9.48
C ILE A 651 31.65 -17.61 -10.15
#